data_AF-A0A7G5GYJ7-F1
#
_entry.id   AF-A0A7G5GYJ7-F1
#
_cell.length_a   1.000
_cell.length_b   1.000
_cell.length_c   1.000
_cell.angle_alpha   90.00
_cell.angle_beta   90.00
_cell.angle_gamma   90.00
#
_symmetry.space_group_name_H-M   'P 1'
#
loop_
_entity.id
_entity.type
_entity.pdbx_description
1 polymer ?
#
loop_
_entity_poly.entity_id
_entity_poly.type
_entity_poly.pdbx_seq_one_letter_code
_entity_poly.pdbx_strand_id
1 'polypeptide(L)'
;MKSLYAVFLVILLPKSLLAQTTPYRDTPYLQDYSIKYYTPDSTSQLQQVAADRNGVIQVLSSKGLLRPRSGHFQYPGTLEIDRSYRPMSDRKLVGLGLQDRQFVYLDDKAIFSNAWAGKLFDKHTLPDARLFCTGSGAVFLVSDGTRLKLLSESSVIWEGALEQDQVKDIRYEAAKNRFWLLGSHSLSLLDVSTKKLATVFQSPDLTCFDSDQNKVYLGTNDGYLTLDGTTYKSVGGLQKKLPCPNLTAIRVAHGNLWFGSTMGAFMLRKDGKFNYYYGERWLPDNQVTAISEGEDKTVLILTNKGLGEIHFEAMTLQEKALQYEKQVRQRHIRYGFNCDVTVIQQGDLSTAQMGQRDSDNLWTSMYLVSQLFRYKVTGDKVALQNCMESFAAMERLFSITGMSGFFARGFERSGYHKFEAKAWDGGLTNGWNHAKDPEWDWRGTTSSDQTVGQIFTLTLMAELMDGDVKKRAITLIDQLMTNIIKNDWYLIDVDGKPTLWGKWNPSYVNGFAPNVGDRKINSSNIIAFLQAAYHFTRKPIYKEKAYELMNKHGYLENLMRPMSEIGKAPAGSDDWAKMLSEGWNHSDDEMYFLAYWPLYRYAFTPELKEKYREAIRDHWQAERPEKDGLWNLCYAMTGAKAFDLPETVWYLKEFPLDMIEWPIMNSHRKDIELVPENFRGQTTKEVLPPDERPELKHNRNLFKLDRPGKVVSELSAGDSFLLPYWMGRYLGAISAPVNK
;
A
#
# COMPACT_ATOMS: atom_id res chain seq x y z
N MET A 1 -76.02 21.55 16.30
CA MET A 1 -75.45 22.71 15.59
C MET A 1 -74.27 23.24 16.40
N LYS A 2 -73.12 23.49 15.75
CA LYS A 2 -71.80 23.92 16.27
C LYS A 2 -70.99 22.80 16.96
N SER A 3 -70.04 22.15 16.26
CA SER A 3 -68.66 22.56 15.90
C SER A 3 -67.65 22.34 17.02
N LEU A 4 -66.68 21.43 16.79
CA LEU A 4 -65.25 21.72 16.94
C LEU A 4 -64.44 20.57 16.28
N TYR A 5 -63.83 20.85 15.12
CA TYR A 5 -62.78 20.02 14.53
C TYR A 5 -61.45 20.40 15.18
N ALA A 6 -60.77 19.45 15.82
CA ALA A 6 -59.42 19.63 16.31
C ALA A 6 -58.42 19.42 15.16
N VAL A 7 -57.81 20.51 14.70
CA VAL A 7 -56.67 20.49 13.78
C VAL A 7 -55.41 20.24 14.61
N PHE A 8 -54.77 19.09 14.40
CA PHE A 8 -53.42 18.82 14.91
C PHE A 8 -52.41 19.60 14.04
N LEU A 9 -51.86 20.66 14.61
CA LEU A 9 -50.78 21.44 14.00
C LEU A 9 -49.45 20.69 14.25
N VAL A 10 -48.98 19.92 13.25
CA VAL A 10 -47.62 19.38 13.24
C VAL A 10 -46.67 20.53 12.93
N ILE A 11 -45.94 20.99 13.93
CA ILE A 11 -44.83 21.94 13.76
C ILE A 11 -43.70 21.20 13.03
N LEU A 12 -43.68 21.31 11.71
CA LEU A 12 -42.53 20.98 10.87
C LEU A 12 -41.44 22.01 11.15
N LEU A 13 -40.53 21.67 12.08
CA LEU A 13 -39.23 22.32 12.15
C LEU A 13 -38.56 22.16 10.77
N PRO A 14 -38.03 23.23 10.16
CA PRO A 14 -37.31 23.11 8.91
C PRO A 14 -36.04 22.31 9.20
N LYS A 15 -36.02 21.03 8.80
CA LYS A 15 -34.76 20.32 8.57
C LYS A 15 -34.03 21.13 7.53
N SER A 16 -33.05 21.90 7.97
CA SER A 16 -32.04 22.45 7.10
C SER A 16 -31.39 21.28 6.38
N LEU A 17 -31.77 21.09 5.11
CA LEU A 17 -31.12 20.23 4.14
C LEU A 17 -29.75 20.84 3.85
N LEU A 18 -28.88 20.73 4.83
CA LEU A 18 -27.46 21.04 4.74
C LEU A 18 -26.82 19.77 4.20
N ALA A 19 -26.25 19.84 3.00
CA ALA A 19 -25.54 18.75 2.35
C ALA A 19 -24.56 18.08 3.33
N GLN A 20 -24.96 16.92 3.86
CA GLN A 20 -24.04 15.96 4.43
C GLN A 20 -23.26 15.37 3.27
N THR A 21 -21.95 15.19 3.41
CA THR A 21 -21.17 14.36 2.50
C THR A 21 -21.81 12.98 2.48
N THR A 22 -22.31 12.56 1.32
CA THR A 22 -22.89 11.23 1.17
C THR A 22 -21.83 10.19 1.55
N PRO A 23 -22.11 9.30 2.50
CA PRO A 23 -21.16 8.27 2.90
C PRO A 23 -20.70 7.43 1.70
N TYR A 24 -19.44 7.00 1.71
CA TYR A 24 -18.97 6.03 0.74
C TYR A 24 -19.72 4.70 0.92
N ARG A 25 -20.27 4.18 -0.18
CA ARG A 25 -20.90 2.86 -0.21
C ARG A 25 -19.81 1.80 -0.34
N ASP A 26 -19.65 0.95 0.67
CA ASP A 26 -18.62 -0.09 0.67
C ASP A 26 -19.02 -1.25 -0.26
N THR A 27 -18.86 -1.01 -1.56
CA THR A 27 -19.15 -1.97 -2.63
C THR A 27 -17.87 -2.68 -3.08
N PRO A 28 -17.96 -3.94 -3.56
CA PRO A 28 -16.79 -4.66 -4.06
C PRO A 28 -16.04 -3.90 -5.16
N TYR A 29 -14.73 -3.93 -5.10
CA TYR A 29 -13.81 -3.44 -6.13
C TYR A 29 -12.74 -4.51 -6.40
N LEU A 30 -12.04 -4.42 -7.53
CA LEU A 30 -10.97 -5.36 -7.85
C LEU A 30 -9.71 -4.96 -7.06
N GLN A 31 -9.29 -5.82 -6.15
CA GLN A 31 -8.01 -5.76 -5.46
C GLN A 31 -7.04 -6.69 -6.16
N ASP A 32 -5.91 -6.16 -6.56
CA ASP A 32 -4.81 -6.91 -7.10
C ASP A 32 -3.87 -7.45 -6.02
N TYR A 33 -3.27 -8.60 -6.32
CA TYR A 33 -2.15 -9.20 -5.57
C TYR A 33 -1.35 -10.12 -6.50
N SER A 34 -0.16 -10.53 -6.04
CA SER A 34 0.72 -11.40 -6.82
C SER A 34 0.98 -12.75 -6.17
N ILE A 35 0.99 -13.80 -7.00
CA ILE A 35 1.61 -15.09 -6.69
C ILE A 35 2.87 -15.22 -7.55
N LYS A 36 4.00 -15.49 -6.92
CA LYS A 36 5.32 -15.50 -7.56
C LYS A 36 5.87 -16.91 -7.63
N TYR A 37 6.53 -17.25 -8.74
CA TYR A 37 7.24 -18.51 -8.95
C TYR A 37 8.65 -18.23 -9.45
N TYR A 38 9.66 -18.58 -8.64
CA TYR A 38 11.06 -18.36 -9.00
C TYR A 38 11.62 -19.52 -9.82
N THR A 39 12.48 -19.24 -10.79
CA THR A 39 13.29 -20.28 -11.43
C THR A 39 14.46 -20.65 -10.52
N PRO A 40 14.62 -21.91 -10.11
CA PRO A 40 15.80 -22.34 -9.36
C PRO A 40 17.07 -22.37 -10.23
N ASP A 41 16.90 -22.38 -11.56
CA ASP A 41 18.00 -22.42 -12.52
C ASP A 41 18.17 -21.05 -13.19
N SER A 42 19.17 -20.30 -12.74
CA SER A 42 19.51 -18.98 -13.27
C SER A 42 20.15 -18.99 -14.66
N THR A 43 20.49 -20.16 -15.19
CA THR A 43 21.05 -20.30 -16.55
C THR A 43 19.98 -20.60 -17.61
N SER A 44 18.77 -20.94 -17.16
CA SER A 44 17.62 -21.16 -18.03
C SER A 44 17.04 -19.82 -18.49
N GLN A 45 16.93 -19.61 -19.80
CA GLN A 45 16.29 -18.43 -20.36
C GLN A 45 14.79 -18.68 -20.49
N LEU A 46 13.96 -17.87 -19.82
CA LEU A 46 12.51 -17.98 -19.88
C LEU A 46 11.98 -17.15 -21.06
N GLN A 47 11.23 -17.78 -21.97
CA GLN A 47 10.93 -17.20 -23.28
C GLN A 47 9.45 -16.88 -23.48
N GLN A 48 8.56 -17.83 -23.17
CA GLN A 48 7.12 -17.69 -23.40
C GLN A 48 6.35 -18.31 -22.24
N VAL A 49 5.13 -17.83 -22.01
CA VAL A 49 4.20 -18.37 -21.02
C VAL A 49 2.79 -18.38 -21.61
N ALA A 50 2.03 -19.42 -21.30
CA ALA A 50 0.63 -19.53 -21.69
C ALA A 50 -0.16 -20.36 -20.67
N ALA A 51 -1.46 -20.03 -20.54
CA ALA A 51 -2.44 -20.85 -19.85
C ALA A 51 -3.41 -21.48 -20.86
N ASP A 52 -3.72 -22.77 -20.69
CA ASP A 52 -4.75 -23.44 -21.49
C ASP A 52 -6.17 -23.15 -20.96
N ARG A 53 -7.16 -23.87 -21.47
CA ARG A 53 -8.57 -23.77 -21.04
C ARG A 53 -8.89 -24.49 -19.72
N ASN A 54 -7.93 -25.21 -19.14
CA ASN A 54 -8.09 -25.99 -17.93
C ASN A 54 -7.21 -25.44 -16.78
N GLY A 55 -6.68 -24.22 -16.94
CA GLY A 55 -5.82 -23.56 -15.96
C GLY A 55 -4.41 -24.11 -15.89
N VAL A 56 -4.01 -24.99 -16.80
CA VAL A 56 -2.63 -25.45 -16.84
C VAL A 56 -1.77 -24.31 -17.39
N ILE A 57 -0.76 -23.92 -16.64
CA ILE A 57 0.23 -22.92 -17.05
C ILE A 57 1.51 -23.64 -17.44
N GLN A 58 2.02 -23.32 -18.63
CA GLN A 58 3.33 -23.75 -19.11
C GLN A 58 4.21 -22.55 -19.43
N VAL A 59 5.48 -22.66 -19.06
CA VAL A 59 6.54 -21.70 -19.38
C VAL A 59 7.54 -22.41 -20.29
N LEU A 60 7.77 -21.88 -21.49
CA LEU A 60 8.84 -22.34 -22.35
C LEU A 60 10.16 -21.71 -21.91
N SER A 61 11.19 -22.54 -21.73
CA SER A 61 12.55 -22.10 -21.50
C SER A 61 13.54 -22.71 -22.48
N SER A 62 14.76 -22.18 -22.50
CA SER A 62 15.88 -22.74 -23.26
C SER A 62 16.26 -24.19 -22.87
N LYS A 63 15.69 -24.71 -21.77
CA LYS A 63 15.91 -26.09 -21.28
C LYS A 63 14.65 -26.97 -21.35
N GLY A 64 13.57 -26.49 -21.95
CA GLY A 64 12.32 -27.22 -22.12
C GLY A 64 11.13 -26.55 -21.44
N LEU A 65 10.04 -27.30 -21.26
CA LEU A 65 8.84 -26.79 -20.60
C LEU A 65 8.99 -26.83 -19.08
N LEU A 66 8.56 -25.76 -18.45
CA LEU A 66 8.43 -25.61 -17.01
C LEU A 66 6.95 -25.40 -16.64
N ARG A 67 6.60 -25.68 -15.39
CA ARG A 67 5.29 -25.43 -14.81
C ARG A 67 5.41 -24.85 -13.40
N PRO A 68 4.43 -24.04 -12.95
CA PRO A 68 4.37 -23.57 -11.57
C PRO A 68 4.16 -24.70 -10.55
N ARG A 69 4.79 -24.59 -9.37
CA ARG A 69 4.67 -25.52 -8.25
C ARG A 69 4.58 -24.78 -6.91
N SER A 70 3.61 -25.16 -6.08
CA SER A 70 3.47 -24.77 -4.65
C SER A 70 3.38 -23.27 -4.33
N GLY A 71 3.14 -22.40 -5.32
CA GLY A 71 2.97 -20.97 -5.10
C GLY A 71 1.59 -20.63 -4.55
N HIS A 72 1.56 -19.69 -3.60
CA HIS A 72 0.36 -19.07 -3.08
C HIS A 72 0.65 -17.64 -2.63
N PHE A 73 -0.38 -16.84 -2.38
CA PHE A 73 -0.20 -15.45 -1.95
C PHE A 73 0.70 -15.37 -0.69
N GLN A 74 1.72 -14.51 -0.75
CA GLN A 74 2.81 -14.33 0.24
C GLN A 74 3.80 -15.51 0.42
N TYR A 75 3.59 -16.64 -0.25
CA TYR A 75 4.50 -17.80 -0.15
C TYR A 75 4.87 -18.24 -1.57
N PRO A 76 6.01 -17.76 -2.08
CA PRO A 76 6.38 -17.98 -3.47
C PRO A 76 6.65 -19.45 -3.76
N GLY A 77 6.27 -19.87 -4.97
CA GLY A 77 6.54 -21.19 -5.50
C GLY A 77 7.81 -21.24 -6.36
N THR A 78 7.97 -22.36 -7.07
CA THR A 78 9.06 -22.58 -8.03
C THR A 78 8.51 -22.88 -9.42
N LEU A 79 9.33 -22.58 -10.44
CA LEU A 79 9.16 -23.14 -11.78
C LEU A 79 9.95 -24.46 -11.86
N GLU A 80 9.26 -25.56 -12.14
CA GLU A 80 9.84 -26.89 -12.24
C GLU A 80 9.66 -27.48 -13.63
N ILE A 81 10.56 -28.39 -14.03
CA ILE A 81 10.46 -29.10 -15.31
C ILE A 81 9.09 -29.79 -15.42
N ASP A 82 8.38 -29.56 -16.52
CA ASP A 82 7.11 -30.22 -16.78
C ASP A 82 7.34 -31.68 -17.18
N ARG A 83 6.93 -32.58 -16.29
CA ARG A 83 7.00 -34.05 -16.47
C ARG A 83 5.63 -34.69 -16.66
N SER A 84 4.59 -33.88 -16.87
CA SER A 84 3.20 -34.36 -16.96
C SER A 84 2.97 -35.30 -18.14
N TYR A 85 3.72 -35.12 -19.23
CA TYR A 85 3.63 -35.97 -20.41
C TYR A 85 5.02 -36.32 -20.97
N ARG A 86 5.41 -37.59 -20.79
CA ARG A 86 6.75 -38.10 -21.09
C ARG A 86 7.27 -37.77 -22.50
N PRO A 87 6.51 -37.92 -23.61
CA PRO A 87 7.03 -37.63 -24.94
C PRO A 87 7.46 -36.18 -25.17
N MET A 88 7.06 -35.23 -24.32
CA MET A 88 7.50 -33.84 -24.42
C MET A 88 8.97 -33.66 -24.01
N SER A 89 9.53 -34.54 -23.17
CA SER A 89 10.94 -34.43 -22.74
C SER A 89 11.94 -34.69 -23.86
N ASP A 90 11.51 -35.42 -24.90
CA ASP A 90 12.37 -35.81 -26.02
C ASP A 90 12.35 -34.77 -27.16
N ARG A 91 11.53 -33.72 -27.02
CA ARG A 91 11.31 -32.67 -28.02
C ARG A 91 12.20 -31.46 -27.74
N LYS A 92 12.76 -30.87 -28.80
CA LYS A 92 13.47 -29.59 -28.75
C LYS A 92 12.50 -28.45 -29.05
N LEU A 93 11.75 -28.06 -28.03
CA LEU A 93 10.74 -27.04 -28.16
C LEU A 93 11.38 -25.65 -28.29
N VAL A 94 10.88 -24.89 -29.26
CA VAL A 94 11.35 -23.53 -29.59
C VAL A 94 10.21 -22.53 -29.68
N GLY A 95 8.96 -22.99 -29.57
CA GLY A 95 7.80 -22.13 -29.45
C GLY A 95 6.64 -22.78 -28.70
N LEU A 96 5.89 -21.94 -28.00
CA LEU A 96 4.65 -22.21 -27.28
C LEU A 96 3.60 -21.17 -27.71
N GLY A 97 2.40 -21.63 -28.01
CA GLY A 97 1.28 -20.81 -28.41
C GLY A 97 -0.04 -21.48 -28.08
N LEU A 98 -1.14 -20.81 -28.43
CA LEU A 98 -2.49 -21.28 -28.16
C LEU A 98 -3.33 -21.29 -29.44
N GLN A 99 -4.19 -22.29 -29.56
CA GLN A 99 -5.30 -22.31 -30.51
C GLN A 99 -6.52 -22.88 -29.80
N ASP A 100 -7.66 -22.17 -29.86
CA ASP A 100 -8.87 -22.51 -29.10
C ASP A 100 -8.59 -22.77 -27.60
N ARG A 101 -7.64 -21.99 -27.05
CA ARG A 101 -7.13 -22.12 -25.67
C ARG A 101 -6.54 -23.51 -25.35
N GLN A 102 -6.00 -24.20 -26.36
CA GLN A 102 -5.20 -25.41 -26.20
C GLN A 102 -3.75 -25.13 -26.57
N PHE A 103 -2.81 -25.80 -25.91
CA PHE A 103 -1.39 -25.64 -26.23
C PHE A 103 -1.05 -26.14 -27.63
N VAL A 104 -0.31 -25.30 -28.36
CA VAL A 104 0.34 -25.64 -29.62
C VAL A 104 1.82 -25.37 -29.45
N TYR A 105 2.64 -26.25 -30.01
CA TYR A 105 4.09 -26.25 -29.84
C TYR A 105 4.78 -26.17 -31.20
N LEU A 106 5.95 -25.57 -31.21
CA LEU A 106 6.89 -25.56 -32.33
C LEU A 106 8.18 -26.27 -31.89
N ASP A 107 8.65 -27.22 -32.69
CA ASP A 107 10.00 -27.79 -32.61
C ASP A 107 10.79 -27.53 -33.90
N ASP A 108 11.94 -28.20 -34.07
CA ASP A 108 12.79 -28.06 -35.26
C ASP A 108 12.20 -28.68 -36.54
N LYS A 109 11.05 -29.36 -36.44
CA LYS A 109 10.47 -30.17 -37.52
C LYS A 109 9.02 -29.83 -37.82
N ALA A 110 8.21 -29.63 -36.80
CA ALA A 110 6.77 -29.49 -36.91
C ALA A 110 6.15 -28.53 -35.90
N ILE A 111 4.98 -28.02 -36.29
CA ILE A 111 3.98 -27.50 -35.37
C ILE A 111 3.10 -28.66 -34.95
N PHE A 112 2.87 -28.82 -33.66
CA PHE A 112 2.05 -29.91 -33.16
C PHE A 112 1.28 -29.56 -31.90
N SER A 113 0.29 -30.38 -31.56
CA SER A 113 -0.42 -30.29 -30.29
C SER A 113 -0.76 -31.67 -29.75
N ASN A 114 -0.80 -31.78 -28.43
CA ASN A 114 -1.34 -32.97 -27.74
C ASN A 114 -2.87 -32.93 -27.64
N ALA A 115 -3.50 -31.80 -27.99
CA ALA A 115 -4.96 -31.70 -28.12
C ALA A 115 -5.45 -32.39 -29.41
N TRP A 116 -6.77 -32.46 -29.58
CA TRP A 116 -7.44 -33.03 -30.77
C TRP A 116 -6.92 -34.42 -31.16
N ALA A 117 -6.77 -35.30 -30.17
CA ALA A 117 -6.25 -36.67 -30.33
C ALA A 117 -4.83 -36.73 -30.93
N GLY A 118 -4.02 -35.68 -30.75
CA GLY A 118 -2.65 -35.61 -31.28
C GLY A 118 -2.58 -35.50 -32.81
N LYS A 119 -3.70 -35.15 -33.46
CA LYS A 119 -3.77 -35.10 -34.93
C LYS A 119 -3.00 -33.94 -35.55
N LEU A 120 -2.82 -32.84 -34.80
CA LEU A 120 -2.06 -31.69 -35.29
C LEU A 120 -0.57 -32.04 -35.30
N PHE A 121 -0.01 -32.20 -36.49
CA PHE A 121 1.42 -32.45 -36.73
C PHE A 121 1.83 -31.97 -38.12
N ASP A 122 2.09 -30.67 -38.25
CA ASP A 122 2.36 -30.02 -39.53
C ASP A 122 3.85 -29.71 -39.69
N LYS A 123 4.51 -30.37 -40.65
CA LYS A 123 5.94 -30.18 -40.91
C LYS A 123 6.21 -28.85 -41.62
N HIS A 124 7.10 -28.02 -41.06
CA HIS A 124 7.40 -26.69 -41.62
C HIS A 124 8.64 -26.60 -42.50
N THR A 125 9.54 -27.61 -42.51
CA THR A 125 10.78 -27.60 -43.34
C THR A 125 11.72 -26.40 -43.09
N LEU A 126 11.59 -25.76 -41.92
CA LEU A 126 12.46 -24.67 -41.44
C LEU A 126 13.20 -25.16 -40.19
N PRO A 127 14.42 -25.72 -40.29
CA PRO A 127 15.11 -26.33 -39.14
C PRO A 127 15.45 -25.33 -38.03
N ASP A 128 15.64 -24.05 -38.38
CA ASP A 128 15.94 -22.97 -37.45
C ASP A 128 14.69 -22.17 -37.03
N ALA A 129 13.49 -22.75 -37.18
CA ALA A 129 12.25 -22.11 -36.79
C ALA A 129 12.29 -21.71 -35.30
N ARG A 130 11.79 -20.52 -34.98
CA ARG A 130 11.78 -19.99 -33.61
C ARG A 130 10.55 -19.15 -33.29
N LEU A 131 9.74 -18.81 -34.30
CA LEU A 131 8.49 -18.09 -34.14
C LEU A 131 7.39 -18.84 -34.87
N PHE A 132 6.21 -18.88 -34.29
CA PHE A 132 5.00 -19.25 -35.00
C PHE A 132 3.78 -18.53 -34.45
N CYS A 133 2.72 -18.49 -35.25
CA CYS A 133 1.41 -18.04 -34.82
C CYS A 133 0.33 -18.95 -35.43
N THR A 134 -0.68 -19.25 -34.63
CA THR A 134 -1.84 -20.04 -35.00
C THR A 134 -2.86 -19.14 -35.71
N GLY A 135 -3.35 -19.58 -36.86
CA GLY A 135 -4.42 -18.95 -37.62
C GLY A 135 -5.79 -19.58 -37.35
N SER A 136 -6.78 -19.26 -38.17
CA SER A 136 -8.07 -19.94 -38.15
C SER A 136 -7.94 -21.33 -38.78
N GLY A 137 -8.50 -22.36 -38.13
CA GLY A 137 -8.43 -23.74 -38.63
C GLY A 137 -7.00 -24.29 -38.61
N ALA A 138 -6.63 -25.13 -39.57
CA ALA A 138 -5.30 -25.74 -39.65
C ALA A 138 -4.28 -24.83 -40.39
N VAL A 139 -4.33 -23.51 -40.15
CA VAL A 139 -3.43 -22.53 -40.78
C VAL A 139 -2.41 -22.03 -39.78
N PHE A 140 -1.14 -22.00 -40.15
CA PHE A 140 -0.06 -21.55 -39.29
C PHE A 140 0.96 -20.72 -40.06
N LEU A 141 1.52 -19.70 -39.41
CA LEU A 141 2.66 -18.96 -39.95
C LEU A 141 3.89 -19.25 -39.09
N VAL A 142 4.97 -19.71 -39.70
CA VAL A 142 6.25 -20.06 -39.04
C VAL A 142 7.38 -19.20 -39.57
N SER A 143 8.31 -18.81 -38.70
CA SER A 143 9.51 -18.09 -39.08
C SER A 143 10.76 -18.54 -38.32
N ASP A 144 11.90 -18.49 -39.00
CA ASP A 144 13.24 -18.55 -38.39
C ASP A 144 13.79 -17.14 -38.04
N GLY A 145 12.99 -16.10 -38.24
CA GLY A 145 13.38 -14.69 -38.10
C GLY A 145 13.73 -14.01 -39.43
N THR A 146 13.99 -14.77 -40.49
CA THR A 146 14.30 -14.23 -41.83
C THR A 146 13.31 -14.71 -42.88
N ARG A 147 13.02 -16.02 -42.88
CA ARG A 147 12.07 -16.67 -43.78
C ARG A 147 10.75 -16.86 -43.08
N LEU A 148 9.67 -16.83 -43.86
CA LEU A 148 8.30 -17.06 -43.44
C LEU A 148 7.72 -18.19 -44.28
N LYS A 149 6.98 -19.09 -43.63
CA LYS A 149 6.20 -20.13 -44.29
C LYS A 149 4.80 -20.16 -43.74
N LEU A 150 3.82 -20.03 -44.64
CA LEU A 150 2.41 -20.23 -44.33
C LEU A 150 2.06 -21.68 -44.62
N LEU A 151 1.54 -22.36 -43.62
CA LEU A 151 1.14 -23.75 -43.67
C LEU A 151 -0.37 -23.87 -43.63
N SER A 152 -0.90 -24.83 -44.37
CA SER A 152 -2.28 -25.28 -44.29
C SER A 152 -2.34 -26.77 -44.57
N GLU A 153 -3.03 -27.54 -43.71
CA GLU A 153 -3.22 -28.98 -43.89
C GLU A 153 -1.90 -29.74 -44.17
N SER A 154 -0.90 -29.51 -43.33
CA SER A 154 0.45 -30.10 -43.45
C SER A 154 1.23 -29.76 -44.73
N SER A 155 0.78 -28.76 -45.51
CA SER A 155 1.45 -28.30 -46.74
C SER A 155 1.89 -26.85 -46.62
N VAL A 156 3.06 -26.54 -47.17
CA VAL A 156 3.51 -25.14 -47.33
C VAL A 156 2.74 -24.53 -48.50
N ILE A 157 1.89 -23.55 -48.21
CA ILE A 157 1.02 -22.91 -49.21
C ILE A 157 1.52 -21.54 -49.67
N TRP A 158 2.50 -20.97 -48.96
CA TRP A 158 3.19 -19.73 -49.31
C TRP A 158 4.53 -19.62 -48.55
N GLU A 159 5.53 -18.98 -49.19
CA GLU A 159 6.81 -18.64 -48.59
C GLU A 159 7.15 -17.18 -48.88
N GLY A 160 7.85 -16.52 -47.96
CA GLY A 160 8.33 -15.15 -48.15
C GLY A 160 9.28 -14.69 -47.05
N ALA A 161 9.55 -13.39 -47.01
CA ALA A 161 10.41 -12.74 -46.02
C ALA A 161 10.00 -11.28 -45.85
N LEU A 162 10.39 -10.65 -44.73
CA LEU A 162 10.35 -9.20 -44.63
C LEU A 162 11.57 -8.61 -45.34
N GLU A 163 11.37 -7.66 -46.25
CA GLU A 163 12.47 -7.06 -47.00
C GLU A 163 13.39 -6.25 -46.08
N GLN A 164 14.69 -6.60 -46.07
CA GLN A 164 15.72 -5.94 -45.24
C GLN A 164 15.34 -5.80 -43.76
N ASP A 165 14.58 -6.76 -43.22
CA ASP A 165 14.11 -6.76 -41.84
C ASP A 165 14.15 -8.18 -41.23
N GLN A 166 14.04 -8.26 -39.91
CA GLN A 166 13.95 -9.52 -39.16
C GLN A 166 12.64 -9.62 -38.42
N VAL A 167 11.94 -10.74 -38.59
CA VAL A 167 10.69 -11.03 -37.88
C VAL A 167 10.98 -11.20 -36.39
N LYS A 168 10.35 -10.35 -35.58
CA LYS A 168 10.41 -10.38 -34.11
C LYS A 168 9.20 -11.03 -33.48
N ASP A 169 8.02 -10.78 -34.03
CA ASP A 169 6.78 -11.28 -33.45
C ASP A 169 5.66 -11.40 -34.50
N ILE A 170 4.69 -12.29 -34.23
CA ILE A 170 3.60 -12.61 -35.15
C ILE A 170 2.28 -12.66 -34.36
N ARG A 171 1.23 -12.03 -34.89
CA ARG A 171 -0.14 -12.09 -34.34
C ARG A 171 -1.14 -12.37 -35.43
N TYR A 172 -2.26 -12.98 -35.08
CA TYR A 172 -3.32 -13.32 -36.01
C TYR A 172 -4.58 -12.49 -35.75
N GLU A 173 -5.12 -11.84 -36.78
CA GLU A 173 -6.38 -11.10 -36.73
C GLU A 173 -7.47 -11.95 -37.39
N ALA A 174 -8.16 -12.76 -36.58
CA ALA A 174 -9.18 -13.69 -37.05
C ALA A 174 -10.30 -13.01 -37.85
N ALA A 175 -10.72 -11.81 -37.45
CA ALA A 175 -11.79 -11.06 -38.10
C ALA A 175 -11.50 -10.70 -39.57
N LYS A 176 -10.23 -10.60 -39.96
CA LYS A 176 -9.80 -10.27 -41.33
C LYS A 176 -8.98 -11.38 -41.98
N ASN A 177 -8.86 -12.55 -41.33
CA ASN A 177 -8.11 -13.70 -41.80
C ASN A 177 -6.69 -13.33 -42.28
N ARG A 178 -5.93 -12.64 -41.43
CA ARG A 178 -4.59 -12.13 -41.77
C ARG A 178 -3.63 -12.19 -40.59
N PHE A 179 -2.34 -12.30 -40.88
CA PHE A 179 -1.27 -12.20 -39.89
C PHE A 179 -0.66 -10.81 -39.89
N TRP A 180 -0.44 -10.27 -38.69
CA TRP A 180 0.44 -9.16 -38.43
C TRP A 180 1.84 -9.68 -38.15
N LEU A 181 2.83 -9.05 -38.76
CA LEU A 181 4.24 -9.38 -38.59
C LEU A 181 4.98 -8.13 -38.13
N LEU A 182 5.57 -8.22 -36.95
CA LEU A 182 6.46 -7.20 -36.43
C LEU A 182 7.89 -7.51 -36.88
N GLY A 183 8.48 -6.59 -37.61
CA GLY A 183 9.90 -6.52 -37.87
C GLY A 183 10.65 -5.66 -36.85
N SER A 184 11.96 -5.56 -36.99
CA SER A 184 12.80 -4.61 -36.26
C SER A 184 12.53 -3.16 -36.66
N HIS A 185 12.07 -2.92 -37.91
CA HIS A 185 11.82 -1.58 -38.45
C HIS A 185 10.49 -1.44 -39.20
N SER A 186 9.69 -2.49 -39.27
CA SER A 186 8.44 -2.52 -40.02
C SER A 186 7.31 -3.23 -39.28
N LEU A 187 6.08 -2.86 -39.62
CA LEU A 187 4.88 -3.66 -39.34
C LEU A 187 4.26 -4.03 -40.69
N SER A 188 4.06 -5.33 -40.90
CA SER A 188 3.57 -5.90 -42.14
C SER A 188 2.32 -6.74 -41.94
N LEU A 189 1.56 -6.91 -43.02
CA LEU A 189 0.36 -7.74 -43.07
C LEU A 189 0.51 -8.83 -44.12
N LEU A 190 0.26 -10.08 -43.73
CA LEU A 190 0.08 -11.21 -44.64
C LEU A 190 -1.39 -11.60 -44.65
N ASP A 191 -2.08 -11.30 -45.75
CA ASP A 191 -3.44 -11.78 -45.97
C ASP A 191 -3.42 -13.24 -46.41
N VAL A 192 -4.15 -14.11 -45.68
CA VAL A 192 -4.12 -15.56 -45.90
C VAL A 192 -4.77 -15.95 -47.22
N SER A 193 -5.81 -15.22 -47.64
CA SER A 193 -6.62 -15.57 -48.81
C SER A 193 -5.93 -15.18 -50.11
N THR A 194 -5.37 -13.98 -50.14
CA THR A 194 -4.67 -13.41 -51.32
C THR A 194 -3.19 -13.76 -51.33
N LYS A 195 -2.64 -14.24 -50.21
CA LYS A 195 -1.21 -14.54 -50.02
C LYS A 195 -0.32 -13.32 -50.28
N LYS A 196 -0.86 -12.12 -50.05
CA LYS A 196 -0.15 -10.87 -50.25
C LYS A 196 0.46 -10.41 -48.93
N LEU A 197 1.78 -10.26 -48.93
CA LEU A 197 2.53 -9.58 -47.88
C LEU A 197 2.68 -8.11 -48.25
N ALA A 198 2.37 -7.20 -47.32
CA ALA A 198 2.57 -5.77 -47.51
C ALA A 198 3.01 -5.08 -46.21
N THR A 199 4.06 -4.27 -46.29
CA THR A 199 4.45 -3.35 -45.22
C THR A 199 3.44 -2.22 -45.13
N VAL A 200 2.89 -2.02 -43.93
CA VAL A 200 1.88 -0.97 -43.69
C VAL A 200 2.38 0.17 -42.82
N PHE A 201 3.47 -0.05 -42.09
CA PHE A 201 4.08 0.98 -41.26
C PHE A 201 5.59 0.71 -41.11
N GLN A 202 6.37 1.78 -40.97
CA GLN A 202 7.81 1.72 -40.72
C GLN A 202 8.18 2.70 -39.61
N SER A 203 9.03 2.24 -38.70
CA SER A 203 9.58 3.04 -37.62
C SER A 203 10.82 2.31 -37.09
N PRO A 204 11.90 3.03 -36.72
CA PRO A 204 13.07 2.38 -36.14
C PRO A 204 12.74 1.75 -34.77
N ASP A 205 13.55 0.76 -34.38
CA ASP A 205 13.62 0.23 -33.02
C ASP A 205 12.30 -0.32 -32.44
N LEU A 206 11.49 -0.98 -33.29
CA LEU A 206 10.29 -1.67 -32.82
C LEU A 206 10.66 -2.90 -32.00
N THR A 207 10.06 -3.07 -30.82
CA THR A 207 10.39 -4.14 -29.87
C THR A 207 9.28 -5.17 -29.71
N CYS A 208 8.03 -4.72 -29.61
CA CYS A 208 6.88 -5.55 -29.31
C CYS A 208 5.59 -4.91 -29.83
N PHE A 209 4.51 -5.69 -29.94
CA PHE A 209 3.22 -5.16 -30.36
C PHE A 209 2.04 -6.00 -29.89
N ASP A 210 0.88 -5.37 -29.84
CA ASP A 210 -0.40 -6.06 -29.82
C ASP A 210 -1.48 -5.22 -30.49
N SER A 211 -2.64 -5.82 -30.74
CA SER A 211 -3.80 -5.10 -31.28
C SER A 211 -5.05 -5.36 -30.45
N ASP A 212 -5.88 -4.34 -30.34
CA ASP A 212 -7.23 -4.46 -29.78
C ASP A 212 -8.18 -3.55 -30.53
N GLN A 213 -9.38 -4.04 -30.78
CA GLN A 213 -10.40 -3.36 -31.56
C GLN A 213 -9.80 -2.89 -32.92
N ASN A 214 -9.92 -1.60 -33.23
CA ASN A 214 -9.33 -0.98 -34.42
C ASN A 214 -8.05 -0.20 -34.09
N LYS A 215 -7.24 -0.65 -33.13
CA LYS A 215 -5.96 -0.03 -32.77
C LYS A 215 -4.85 -1.07 -32.76
N VAL A 216 -3.66 -0.63 -33.17
CA VAL A 216 -2.42 -1.41 -33.04
C VAL A 216 -1.46 -0.62 -32.17
N TYR A 217 -0.91 -1.26 -31.16
CA TYR A 217 0.04 -0.68 -30.21
C TYR A 217 1.43 -1.23 -30.51
N LEU A 218 2.39 -0.33 -30.75
CA LEU A 218 3.76 -0.66 -31.11
C LEU A 218 4.72 -0.13 -30.06
N GLY A 219 5.44 -1.01 -29.39
CA GLY A 219 6.46 -0.66 -28.40
C GLY A 219 7.82 -0.42 -29.04
N THR A 220 8.60 0.45 -28.40
CA THR A 220 9.98 0.75 -28.77
C THR A 220 10.87 0.75 -27.51
N ASN A 221 12.15 1.03 -27.69
CA ASN A 221 13.08 1.26 -26.56
C ASN A 221 12.84 2.60 -25.84
N ASP A 222 11.95 3.46 -26.34
CA ASP A 222 11.67 4.81 -25.82
C ASP A 222 10.19 5.20 -25.97
N GLY A 223 9.29 4.30 -25.55
CA GLY A 223 7.85 4.52 -25.49
C GLY A 223 7.04 3.62 -26.41
N TYR A 224 5.79 4.02 -26.69
CA TYR A 224 4.93 3.32 -27.64
C TYR A 224 4.18 4.25 -28.60
N LEU A 225 3.85 3.72 -29.77
CA LEU A 225 2.99 4.32 -30.77
C LEU A 225 1.63 3.61 -30.79
N THR A 226 0.58 4.36 -31.12
CA THR A 226 -0.73 3.79 -31.44
C THR A 226 -1.02 4.05 -32.92
N LEU A 227 -1.42 3.04 -33.67
CA LEU A 227 -1.89 3.16 -35.05
C LEU A 227 -3.39 2.87 -35.13
N ASP A 228 -4.06 3.48 -36.08
CA ASP A 228 -5.40 3.06 -36.49
C ASP A 228 -5.31 1.74 -37.28
N GLY A 229 -6.09 0.74 -36.90
CA GLY A 229 -6.02 -0.63 -37.43
C GLY A 229 -6.53 -0.81 -38.86
N THR A 230 -7.00 0.27 -39.50
CA THR A 230 -7.51 0.28 -40.87
C THR A 230 -6.67 1.16 -41.79
N THR A 231 -6.35 2.37 -41.36
CA THR A 231 -5.54 3.33 -42.14
C THR A 231 -4.04 3.20 -41.89
N TYR A 232 -3.65 2.52 -40.80
CA TYR A 232 -2.27 2.31 -40.37
C TYR A 232 -1.49 3.59 -40.06
N LYS A 233 -2.20 4.70 -39.92
CA LYS A 233 -1.62 5.99 -39.52
C LYS A 233 -1.52 6.09 -38.01
N SER A 234 -0.48 6.78 -37.54
CA SER A 234 -0.32 7.07 -36.12
C SER A 234 -1.47 7.90 -35.57
N VAL A 235 -2.00 7.46 -34.44
CA VAL A 235 -3.00 8.16 -33.63
C VAL A 235 -2.24 8.90 -32.53
N GLY A 236 -1.98 10.19 -32.76
CA GLY A 236 -1.16 11.01 -31.86
C GLY A 236 0.35 10.78 -32.04
N GLY A 237 1.13 11.26 -31.08
CA GLY A 237 2.59 11.13 -31.06
C GLY A 237 3.10 9.94 -30.24
N LEU A 238 4.42 9.72 -30.29
CA LEU A 238 5.13 8.75 -29.46
C LEU A 238 4.91 9.05 -27.98
N GLN A 239 4.38 8.07 -27.23
CA GLN A 239 4.08 8.19 -25.82
C GLN A 239 5.31 7.82 -24.99
N LYS A 240 5.95 8.83 -24.37
CA LYS A 240 7.15 8.65 -23.54
C LYS A 240 6.92 8.82 -22.05
N LYS A 241 5.76 9.36 -21.65
CA LYS A 241 5.40 9.60 -20.25
C LYS A 241 4.90 8.30 -19.61
N LEU A 242 5.81 7.34 -19.43
CA LEU A 242 5.56 5.99 -18.92
C LEU A 242 6.39 5.73 -17.65
N PRO A 243 6.01 4.76 -16.79
CA PRO A 243 6.86 4.32 -15.69
C PRO A 243 8.25 3.89 -16.18
N CYS A 244 8.32 3.12 -17.28
CA CYS A 244 9.56 2.79 -17.96
C CYS A 244 9.36 2.80 -19.49
N PRO A 245 10.02 3.71 -20.24
CA PRO A 245 9.87 3.79 -21.70
C PRO A 245 10.50 2.64 -22.50
N ASN A 246 11.42 1.87 -21.91
CA ASN A 246 12.07 0.78 -22.61
C ASN A 246 11.20 -0.49 -22.57
N LEU A 247 10.41 -0.69 -23.62
CA LEU A 247 9.38 -1.73 -23.68
C LEU A 247 9.89 -3.03 -24.28
N THR A 248 9.57 -4.13 -23.61
CA THR A 248 9.90 -5.50 -24.04
C THR A 248 8.67 -6.31 -24.43
N ALA A 249 7.49 -5.95 -23.93
CA ALA A 249 6.24 -6.60 -24.27
C ALA A 249 5.09 -5.60 -24.29
N ILE A 250 4.13 -5.82 -25.17
CA ILE A 250 2.79 -5.20 -25.12
C ILE A 250 1.78 -6.34 -25.22
N ARG A 251 0.75 -6.29 -24.38
CA ARG A 251 -0.33 -7.27 -24.40
C ARG A 251 -1.65 -6.61 -24.09
N VAL A 252 -2.67 -6.89 -24.86
CA VAL A 252 -4.05 -6.64 -24.44
C VAL A 252 -4.52 -7.89 -23.70
N ALA A 253 -4.73 -7.75 -22.40
CA ALA A 253 -5.12 -8.84 -21.52
C ALA A 253 -6.39 -8.45 -20.75
N HIS A 254 -7.43 -9.26 -20.89
CA HIS A 254 -8.75 -9.06 -20.25
C HIS A 254 -9.33 -7.66 -20.50
N GLY A 255 -9.09 -7.11 -21.70
CA GLY A 255 -9.56 -5.78 -22.13
C GLY A 255 -8.74 -4.59 -21.60
N ASN A 256 -7.61 -4.84 -20.94
CA ASN A 256 -6.68 -3.78 -20.50
C ASN A 256 -5.37 -3.87 -21.29
N LEU A 257 -4.74 -2.71 -21.50
CA LEU A 257 -3.45 -2.62 -22.18
C LEU A 257 -2.32 -2.71 -21.16
N TRP A 258 -1.48 -3.74 -21.30
CA TRP A 258 -0.34 -4.05 -20.46
C TRP A 258 0.97 -3.86 -21.20
N PHE A 259 1.99 -3.47 -20.45
CA PHE A 259 3.33 -3.23 -20.92
C PHE A 259 4.32 -3.98 -20.03
N GLY A 260 5.21 -4.75 -20.66
CA GLY A 260 6.42 -5.26 -20.04
C GLY A 260 7.59 -4.35 -20.39
N SER A 261 8.48 -4.13 -19.43
CA SER A 261 9.65 -3.27 -19.62
C SER A 261 10.92 -3.87 -19.00
N THR A 262 12.03 -3.15 -19.13
CA THR A 262 13.27 -3.47 -18.41
C THR A 262 13.19 -3.19 -16.91
N MET A 263 12.16 -2.44 -16.47
CA MET A 263 11.93 -2.11 -15.07
C MET A 263 10.47 -2.39 -14.69
N GLY A 264 10.09 -3.66 -14.58
CA GLY A 264 8.77 -4.10 -14.18
C GLY A 264 7.73 -4.06 -15.30
N ALA A 265 6.46 -4.22 -14.92
CA ALA A 265 5.32 -4.14 -15.82
C ALA A 265 4.37 -3.02 -15.41
N PHE A 266 3.54 -2.54 -16.33
CA PHE A 266 2.49 -1.58 -16.00
C PHE A 266 1.24 -1.77 -16.86
N MET A 267 0.10 -1.38 -16.29
CA MET A 267 -1.21 -1.44 -16.93
C MET A 267 -1.75 -0.02 -17.12
N LEU A 268 -2.21 0.31 -18.33
CA LEU A 268 -2.85 1.61 -18.61
C LEU A 268 -4.23 1.68 -17.97
N ARG A 269 -4.43 2.69 -17.13
CA ARG A 269 -5.71 3.00 -16.48
C ARG A 269 -6.60 3.84 -17.39
N LYS A 270 -7.91 3.83 -17.10
CA LYS A 270 -8.92 4.63 -17.81
C LYS A 270 -8.70 6.15 -17.70
N ASP A 271 -8.02 6.61 -16.65
CA ASP A 271 -7.66 8.02 -16.44
C ASP A 271 -6.36 8.43 -17.16
N GLY A 272 -5.75 7.52 -17.92
CA GLY A 272 -4.51 7.75 -18.65
C GLY A 272 -3.24 7.61 -17.80
N LYS A 273 -3.35 7.28 -16.52
CA LYS A 273 -2.22 6.92 -15.64
C LYS A 273 -1.93 5.41 -15.73
N PHE A 274 -1.02 4.93 -14.89
CA PHE A 274 -0.61 3.53 -14.86
C PHE A 274 -0.74 2.93 -13.46
N ASN A 275 -1.11 1.66 -13.38
CA ASN A 275 -0.75 0.80 -12.25
C ASN A 275 0.63 0.21 -12.55
N TYR A 276 1.58 0.35 -11.62
CA TYR A 276 2.97 -0.03 -11.83
C TYR A 276 3.41 -1.19 -10.93
N TYR A 277 3.72 -2.32 -11.56
CA TYR A 277 4.11 -3.57 -10.93
C TYR A 277 5.64 -3.70 -10.95
N TYR A 278 6.28 -3.11 -9.94
CA TYR A 278 7.74 -3.11 -9.77
C TYR A 278 8.21 -3.98 -8.61
N GLY A 279 9.33 -4.69 -8.82
CA GLY A 279 10.06 -5.40 -7.79
C GLY A 279 9.31 -6.60 -7.21
N GLU A 280 9.91 -7.18 -6.18
CA GLU A 280 9.48 -8.46 -5.61
C GLU A 280 8.14 -8.43 -4.86
N ARG A 281 7.54 -7.25 -4.65
CA ARG A 281 6.11 -7.19 -4.28
C ARG A 281 5.26 -7.91 -5.33
N TRP A 282 5.57 -7.67 -6.60
CA TRP A 282 4.75 -8.11 -7.73
C TRP A 282 5.41 -9.18 -8.59
N LEU A 283 6.72 -9.10 -8.81
CA LEU A 283 7.42 -9.88 -9.85
C LEU A 283 8.71 -10.50 -9.31
N PRO A 284 9.08 -11.74 -9.70
CA PRO A 284 10.37 -12.34 -9.31
C PRO A 284 11.62 -11.55 -9.76
N ASP A 285 11.47 -10.70 -10.77
CA ASP A 285 12.50 -9.78 -11.26
C ASP A 285 11.86 -8.64 -12.07
N ASN A 286 12.61 -7.58 -12.33
CA ASN A 286 12.12 -6.43 -13.07
C ASN A 286 12.23 -6.58 -14.60
N GLN A 287 13.10 -7.44 -15.11
CA GLN A 287 13.27 -7.60 -16.56
C GLN A 287 12.15 -8.48 -17.11
N VAL A 288 11.07 -7.86 -17.59
CA VAL A 288 9.91 -8.57 -18.17
C VAL A 288 10.26 -9.07 -19.57
N THR A 289 9.92 -10.33 -19.86
CA THR A 289 10.18 -10.98 -21.15
C THR A 289 8.92 -11.33 -21.92
N ALA A 290 7.81 -11.62 -21.23
CA ALA A 290 6.53 -11.92 -21.86
C ALA A 290 5.35 -11.59 -20.94
N ILE A 291 4.20 -11.28 -21.55
CA ILE A 291 2.92 -11.13 -20.85
C ILE A 291 1.88 -11.98 -21.58
N SER A 292 1.10 -12.76 -20.84
CA SER A 292 -0.02 -13.53 -21.39
C SER A 292 -1.25 -13.49 -20.48
N GLU A 293 -2.41 -13.84 -21.04
CA GLU A 293 -3.63 -14.02 -20.25
C GLU A 293 -3.57 -15.35 -19.50
N GLY A 294 -3.88 -15.31 -18.21
CA GLY A 294 -4.22 -16.48 -17.39
C GLY A 294 -5.73 -16.68 -17.26
N GLU A 295 -6.12 -17.67 -16.47
CA GLU A 295 -7.53 -17.89 -16.11
C GLU A 295 -8.04 -16.88 -15.07
N ASP A 296 -9.35 -16.76 -14.94
CA ASP A 296 -10.01 -15.91 -13.93
C ASP A 296 -9.52 -14.46 -13.88
N LYS A 297 -9.22 -13.88 -15.05
CA LYS A 297 -8.66 -12.53 -15.23
C LYS A 297 -7.22 -12.34 -14.72
N THR A 298 -6.54 -13.41 -14.37
CA THR A 298 -5.12 -13.39 -14.02
C THR A 298 -4.29 -12.94 -15.22
N VAL A 299 -3.22 -12.18 -14.95
CA VAL A 299 -2.23 -11.80 -15.96
C VAL A 299 -0.89 -12.45 -15.60
N LEU A 300 -0.34 -13.20 -16.54
CA LEU A 300 0.92 -13.93 -16.37
C LEU A 300 2.06 -13.06 -16.90
N ILE A 301 2.97 -12.65 -16.02
CA ILE A 301 4.10 -11.77 -16.33
C ILE A 301 5.40 -12.56 -16.12
N LEU A 302 6.03 -12.93 -17.23
CA LEU A 302 7.28 -13.66 -17.23
C LEU A 302 8.46 -12.69 -17.15
N THR A 303 9.44 -13.03 -16.32
CA THR A 303 10.66 -12.26 -16.11
C THR A 303 11.88 -13.15 -16.27
N ASN A 304 13.08 -12.58 -16.23
CA ASN A 304 14.30 -13.38 -16.28
C ASN A 304 14.48 -14.34 -15.10
N LYS A 305 13.84 -14.11 -13.95
CA LYS A 305 13.99 -14.96 -12.75
C LYS A 305 12.73 -15.73 -12.39
N GLY A 306 11.67 -15.66 -13.17
CA GLY A 306 10.46 -16.41 -12.85
C GLY A 306 9.19 -15.87 -13.49
N LEU A 307 8.06 -16.31 -12.94
CA LEU A 307 6.72 -15.91 -13.31
C LEU A 307 6.04 -15.19 -12.15
N GLY A 308 5.51 -13.99 -12.41
CA GLY A 308 4.52 -13.34 -11.54
C GLY A 308 3.11 -13.53 -12.11
N GLU A 309 2.19 -14.04 -11.30
CA GLU A 309 0.77 -14.07 -11.61
C GLU A 309 0.09 -12.91 -10.90
N ILE A 310 -0.46 -11.95 -11.67
CA ILE A 310 -1.23 -10.84 -11.11
C ILE A 310 -2.71 -11.24 -11.09
N HIS A 311 -3.22 -11.45 -9.88
CA HIS A 311 -4.60 -11.83 -9.60
C HIS A 311 -5.45 -10.59 -9.31
N PHE A 312 -6.75 -10.65 -9.62
CA PHE A 312 -7.70 -9.57 -9.36
C PHE A 312 -8.94 -10.12 -8.65
N GLU A 313 -9.03 -9.91 -7.34
CA GLU A 313 -10.14 -10.39 -6.52
C GLU A 313 -11.14 -9.29 -6.22
N ALA A 314 -12.43 -9.56 -6.43
CA ALA A 314 -13.48 -8.62 -6.07
C ALA A 314 -13.74 -8.66 -4.56
N MET A 315 -13.44 -7.57 -3.85
CA MET A 315 -13.66 -7.46 -2.41
C MET A 315 -14.11 -6.06 -1.97
N THR A 316 -14.82 -5.98 -0.86
CA THR A 316 -15.16 -4.77 -0.12
C THR A 316 -13.99 -4.32 0.74
N LEU A 317 -14.01 -3.06 1.21
CA LEU A 317 -13.05 -2.59 2.21
C LEU A 317 -13.19 -3.36 3.53
N GLN A 318 -14.40 -3.83 3.88
CA GLN A 318 -14.57 -4.71 5.05
C GLN A 318 -13.84 -6.04 4.90
N GLU A 319 -14.00 -6.71 3.76
CA GLU A 319 -13.33 -8.00 3.49
C GLU A 319 -11.82 -7.83 3.55
N LYS A 320 -11.29 -6.76 2.96
CA LYS A 320 -9.87 -6.39 3.07
C LYS A 320 -9.44 -6.12 4.51
N ALA A 321 -10.22 -5.37 5.30
CA ALA A 321 -9.96 -5.15 6.71
C ALA A 321 -9.88 -6.46 7.51
N LEU A 322 -10.71 -7.45 7.19
CA LEU A 322 -10.68 -8.75 7.86
C LEU A 322 -9.47 -9.61 7.44
N GLN A 323 -8.96 -9.44 6.22
CA GLN A 323 -7.67 -10.06 5.83
C GLN A 323 -6.51 -9.47 6.64
N TYR A 324 -6.45 -8.14 6.78
CA TYR A 324 -5.45 -7.48 7.62
C TYR A 324 -5.57 -7.86 9.09
N GLU A 325 -6.80 -7.97 9.61
CA GLU A 325 -6.99 -8.47 10.98
C GLU A 325 -6.35 -9.83 11.15
N LYS A 326 -6.57 -10.77 10.22
CA LYS A 326 -5.97 -12.10 10.28
C LYS A 326 -4.44 -12.02 10.28
N GLN A 327 -3.84 -11.21 9.41
CA GLN A 327 -2.39 -11.00 9.36
C GLN A 327 -1.84 -10.46 10.70
N VAL A 328 -2.44 -9.38 11.21
CA VAL A 328 -2.05 -8.77 12.49
C VAL A 328 -2.11 -9.80 13.61
N ARG A 329 -3.22 -10.55 13.72
CA ARG A 329 -3.40 -11.57 14.75
C ARG A 329 -2.42 -12.74 14.63
N GLN A 330 -1.98 -13.09 13.43
CA GLN A 330 -1.05 -14.20 13.22
C GLN A 330 0.41 -13.84 13.53
N ARG A 331 0.83 -12.60 13.23
CA ARG A 331 2.25 -12.24 13.17
C ARG A 331 2.64 -10.96 13.89
N HIS A 332 1.71 -10.22 14.48
CA HIS A 332 2.00 -8.90 15.08
C HIS A 332 1.51 -8.71 16.52
N ILE A 333 0.85 -9.68 17.15
CA ILE A 333 0.36 -9.52 18.53
C ILE A 333 1.30 -10.18 19.55
N ARG A 334 1.99 -9.37 20.35
CA ARG A 334 2.87 -9.81 21.45
C ARG A 334 2.34 -9.32 22.80
N TYR A 335 1.85 -10.24 23.64
CA TYR A 335 1.25 -9.92 24.96
C TYR A 335 0.05 -8.95 24.93
N GLY A 336 -0.59 -8.78 23.76
CA GLY A 336 -1.61 -7.76 23.52
C GLY A 336 -1.08 -6.49 22.85
N PHE A 337 0.23 -6.29 22.76
CA PHE A 337 0.82 -5.22 21.95
C PHE A 337 0.72 -5.53 20.46
N ASN A 338 0.40 -4.51 19.67
CA ASN A 338 0.59 -4.52 18.22
C ASN A 338 2.05 -4.16 17.91
N CYS A 339 2.84 -5.15 17.52
CA CYS A 339 4.18 -4.97 16.97
C CYS A 339 4.05 -4.39 15.56
N ASP A 340 4.42 -3.13 15.38
CA ASP A 340 4.31 -2.42 14.09
C ASP A 340 5.11 -3.08 12.97
N VAL A 341 6.15 -3.85 13.31
CA VAL A 341 6.91 -4.65 12.37
C VAL A 341 7.26 -5.99 13.00
N THR A 342 7.28 -7.01 12.15
CA THR A 342 7.78 -8.34 12.46
C THR A 342 8.98 -8.65 11.60
N VAL A 343 10.05 -9.18 12.21
CA VAL A 343 11.28 -9.52 11.49
C VAL A 343 11.05 -10.80 10.69
N ILE A 344 11.46 -10.80 9.42
CA ILE A 344 11.41 -11.97 8.53
C ILE A 344 12.73 -12.09 7.77
N GLN A 345 12.98 -13.25 7.15
CA GLN A 345 14.18 -13.50 6.36
C GLN A 345 13.81 -13.61 4.88
N GLN A 346 14.31 -12.67 4.06
CA GLN A 346 14.17 -12.74 2.59
C GLN A 346 12.73 -12.89 2.09
N GLY A 347 11.75 -12.33 2.81
CA GLY A 347 10.33 -12.44 2.47
C GLY A 347 9.63 -13.71 2.96
N ASP A 348 10.33 -14.62 3.65
CA ASP A 348 9.73 -15.83 4.22
C ASP A 348 8.99 -15.52 5.53
N LEU A 349 7.66 -15.53 5.47
CA LEU A 349 6.80 -15.30 6.64
C LEU A 349 6.86 -16.43 7.67
N SER A 350 7.36 -17.62 7.32
CA SER A 350 7.53 -18.71 8.30
C SER A 350 8.64 -18.42 9.32
N THR A 351 9.55 -17.49 9.00
CA THR A 351 10.60 -17.03 9.92
C THR A 351 10.18 -15.81 10.73
N ALA A 352 8.88 -15.47 10.74
CA ALA A 352 8.35 -14.31 11.43
C ALA A 352 8.73 -14.33 12.92
N GLN A 353 9.40 -13.27 13.36
CA GLN A 353 9.80 -13.07 14.75
C GLN A 353 9.31 -11.71 15.25
N MET A 354 8.37 -11.75 16.19
CA MET A 354 7.96 -10.57 16.94
C MET A 354 9.00 -10.24 18.02
N GLY A 355 9.18 -8.95 18.29
CA GLY A 355 10.09 -8.47 19.33
C GLY A 355 9.60 -7.16 19.93
N GLN A 356 10.33 -6.66 20.92
CA GLN A 356 10.07 -5.33 21.49
C GLN A 356 10.25 -4.25 20.42
N ARG A 357 9.35 -3.26 20.41
CA ARG A 357 9.39 -2.12 19.49
C ARG A 357 9.47 -0.83 20.27
N ASP A 358 10.20 0.15 19.75
CA ASP A 358 10.45 1.41 20.46
C ASP A 358 9.15 2.11 20.87
N SER A 359 8.11 2.08 20.05
CA SER A 359 6.81 2.69 20.38
C SER A 359 5.67 1.67 20.46
N ASP A 360 5.92 0.48 21.05
CA ASP A 360 4.91 -0.58 21.26
C ASP A 360 3.55 -0.02 21.72
N ASN A 361 3.57 0.92 22.67
CA ASN A 361 2.39 1.60 23.18
C ASN A 361 1.57 2.33 22.09
N LEU A 362 2.21 3.16 21.29
CA LEU A 362 1.54 4.01 20.30
C LEU A 362 0.87 3.16 19.22
N TRP A 363 1.61 2.20 18.67
CA TRP A 363 1.09 1.27 17.66
C TRP A 363 -0.04 0.39 18.20
N THR A 364 0.05 0.02 19.47
CA THR A 364 -1.03 -0.70 20.17
C THR A 364 -2.24 0.18 20.38
N SER A 365 -2.05 1.46 20.69
CA SER A 365 -3.15 2.42 20.85
C SER A 365 -4.00 2.53 19.58
N MET A 366 -3.35 2.67 18.42
CA MET A 366 -4.04 2.78 17.13
C MET A 366 -4.78 1.49 16.77
N TYR A 367 -4.14 0.32 16.93
CA TYR A 367 -4.79 -0.96 16.71
C TYR A 367 -5.96 -1.20 17.68
N LEU A 368 -5.77 -0.96 18.98
CA LEU A 368 -6.81 -1.11 20.01
C LEU A 368 -8.04 -0.26 19.67
N VAL A 369 -7.83 1.01 19.33
CA VAL A 369 -8.93 1.91 18.95
C VAL A 369 -9.62 1.44 17.67
N SER A 370 -8.89 0.89 16.69
CA SER A 370 -9.50 0.27 15.51
C SER A 370 -10.49 -0.84 15.90
N GLN A 371 -10.11 -1.70 16.87
CA GLN A 371 -10.96 -2.78 17.35
C GLN A 371 -12.13 -2.27 18.20
N LEU A 372 -11.93 -1.20 18.97
CA LEU A 372 -13.01 -0.52 19.68
C LEU A 372 -14.05 0.04 18.69
N PHE A 373 -13.61 0.74 17.64
CA PHE A 373 -14.52 1.25 16.60
C PHE A 373 -15.23 0.12 15.87
N ARG A 374 -14.50 -0.94 15.48
CA ARG A 374 -15.10 -2.16 14.91
C ARG A 374 -16.20 -2.70 15.80
N TYR A 375 -15.93 -2.89 17.09
CA TYR A 375 -16.92 -3.37 18.05
C TYR A 375 -18.13 -2.43 18.13
N LYS A 376 -17.92 -1.10 18.19
CA LYS A 376 -19.01 -0.13 18.27
C LYS A 376 -19.91 -0.10 17.05
N VAL A 377 -19.39 -0.35 15.86
CA VAL A 377 -20.19 -0.33 14.63
C VAL A 377 -20.79 -1.69 14.26
N THR A 378 -20.24 -2.80 14.77
CA THR A 378 -20.67 -4.16 14.38
C THR A 378 -21.28 -4.99 15.52
N GLY A 379 -20.96 -4.69 16.77
CA GLY A 379 -21.26 -5.55 17.92
C GLY A 379 -20.41 -6.83 17.99
N ASP A 380 -19.37 -6.97 17.16
CA ASP A 380 -18.54 -8.17 17.08
C ASP A 380 -17.75 -8.43 18.38
N LYS A 381 -18.03 -9.56 19.02
CA LYS A 381 -17.38 -9.95 20.28
C LYS A 381 -15.90 -10.29 20.12
N VAL A 382 -15.45 -10.71 18.94
CA VAL A 382 -14.02 -10.92 18.66
C VAL A 382 -13.29 -9.59 18.65
N ALA A 383 -13.88 -8.55 18.05
CA ALA A 383 -13.31 -7.21 18.09
C ALA A 383 -13.21 -6.67 19.52
N LEU A 384 -14.26 -6.90 20.34
CA LEU A 384 -14.21 -6.56 21.76
C LEU A 384 -13.09 -7.31 22.48
N GLN A 385 -12.95 -8.62 22.25
CA GLN A 385 -11.89 -9.41 22.85
C GLN A 385 -10.50 -8.87 22.46
N ASN A 386 -10.25 -8.62 21.18
CA ASN A 386 -8.98 -8.07 20.70
C ASN A 386 -8.68 -6.70 21.32
N CYS A 387 -9.68 -5.82 21.42
CA CYS A 387 -9.58 -4.54 22.11
C CYS A 387 -9.19 -4.71 23.59
N MET A 388 -9.84 -5.63 24.31
CA MET A 388 -9.58 -5.86 25.73
C MET A 388 -8.22 -6.52 26.00
N GLU A 389 -7.73 -7.39 25.12
CA GLU A 389 -6.38 -7.94 25.19
C GLU A 389 -5.32 -6.86 25.06
N SER A 390 -5.46 -5.96 24.07
CA SER A 390 -4.56 -4.81 23.93
C SER A 390 -4.71 -3.83 25.10
N PHE A 391 -5.93 -3.62 25.62
CA PHE A 391 -6.12 -2.75 26.77
C PHE A 391 -5.39 -3.29 28.01
N ALA A 392 -5.46 -4.60 28.26
CA ALA A 392 -4.71 -5.21 29.35
C ALA A 392 -3.19 -4.98 29.24
N ALA A 393 -2.63 -5.01 28.03
CA ALA A 393 -1.22 -4.66 27.80
C ALA A 393 -0.93 -3.19 28.12
N MET A 394 -1.81 -2.27 27.69
CA MET A 394 -1.70 -0.82 27.95
C MET A 394 -1.80 -0.50 29.44
N GLU A 395 -2.65 -1.19 30.19
CA GLU A 395 -2.75 -1.06 31.66
C GLU A 395 -1.52 -1.61 32.36
N ARG A 396 -1.01 -2.74 31.86
CA ARG A 396 0.17 -3.37 32.44
C ARG A 396 1.40 -2.47 32.38
N LEU A 397 1.53 -1.63 31.35
CA LEU A 397 2.59 -0.62 31.26
C LEU A 397 2.63 0.32 32.47
N PHE A 398 1.50 0.64 33.10
CA PHE A 398 1.48 1.40 34.35
C PHE A 398 1.88 0.55 35.56
N SER A 399 1.35 -0.67 35.65
CA SER A 399 1.56 -1.52 36.83
C SER A 399 2.98 -2.08 36.95
N ILE A 400 3.67 -2.31 35.82
CA ILE A 400 4.97 -3.00 35.81
C ILE A 400 6.12 -2.15 36.35
N THR A 401 5.97 -0.82 36.30
CA THR A 401 7.02 0.14 36.71
C THR A 401 7.15 0.23 38.23
N GLY A 402 6.06 -0.03 38.96
CA GLY A 402 5.96 0.27 40.39
C GLY A 402 5.90 1.78 40.71
N MET A 403 5.86 2.65 39.70
CA MET A 403 5.86 4.11 39.84
C MET A 403 4.45 4.67 39.70
N SER A 404 4.03 5.55 40.61
CA SER A 404 2.68 6.13 40.59
C SER A 404 2.48 7.05 39.39
N GLY A 405 1.64 6.63 38.44
CA GLY A 405 1.23 7.43 37.28
C GLY A 405 2.28 7.57 36.18
N PHE A 406 3.39 6.82 36.27
CA PHE A 406 4.34 6.67 35.18
C PHE A 406 4.13 5.31 34.51
N PHE A 407 4.12 5.28 33.18
CA PHE A 407 3.97 4.05 32.40
C PHE A 407 5.25 3.74 31.64
N ALA A 408 5.55 2.44 31.51
CA ALA A 408 6.67 1.94 30.74
C ALA A 408 6.49 2.18 29.23
N ARG A 409 7.61 2.26 28.52
CA ARG A 409 7.69 2.26 27.05
C ARG A 409 7.31 0.90 26.45
N GLY A 410 7.63 -0.18 27.16
CA GLY A 410 7.37 -1.57 26.78
C GLY A 410 7.85 -2.54 27.86
N PHE A 411 7.58 -3.83 27.68
CA PHE A 411 8.11 -4.89 28.55
C PHE A 411 8.40 -6.18 27.78
N GLU A 412 9.27 -7.01 28.34
CA GLU A 412 9.64 -8.32 27.81
C GLU A 412 10.01 -9.29 28.95
N ARG A 413 10.02 -10.59 28.68
CA ARG A 413 10.55 -11.61 29.58
C ARG A 413 12.02 -11.33 29.90
N SER A 414 12.40 -11.59 31.14
CA SER A 414 13.79 -11.44 31.55
C SER A 414 14.72 -12.35 30.76
N GLY A 415 15.90 -11.83 30.43
CA GLY A 415 16.93 -12.54 29.64
C GLY A 415 16.90 -12.28 28.12
N TYR A 416 15.86 -11.61 27.60
CA TYR A 416 15.82 -11.20 26.19
C TYR A 416 16.50 -9.85 25.93
N HIS A 417 16.57 -8.98 26.95
CA HIS A 417 17.42 -7.80 26.92
C HIS A 417 18.72 -8.07 27.68
N LYS A 418 19.85 -7.70 27.07
CA LYS A 418 21.14 -7.76 27.74
C LYS A 418 21.43 -6.44 28.44
N PHE A 419 21.41 -6.47 29.77
CA PHE A 419 21.82 -5.33 30.60
C PHE A 419 23.32 -5.11 30.43
N GLU A 420 23.68 -4.05 29.70
CA GLU A 420 25.05 -3.64 29.47
C GLU A 420 25.22 -2.19 29.94
N ALA A 421 26.39 -1.87 30.50
CA ALA A 421 26.75 -0.49 30.83
C ALA A 421 27.00 0.28 29.53
N LYS A 422 25.96 0.92 29.00
CA LYS A 422 26.04 1.82 27.84
C LYS A 422 25.97 3.27 28.31
N ALA A 423 26.65 4.16 27.59
CA ALA A 423 26.50 5.60 27.80
C ALA A 423 25.03 5.99 27.58
N TRP A 424 24.52 6.91 28.40
CA TRP A 424 23.18 7.45 28.25
C TRP A 424 23.01 8.12 26.88
N ASP A 425 21.99 7.70 26.15
CA ASP A 425 21.68 8.15 24.78
C ASP A 425 20.22 8.60 24.67
N GLY A 426 19.65 9.04 25.79
CA GLY A 426 18.24 9.41 25.86
C GLY A 426 17.28 8.23 25.98
N GLY A 427 17.79 7.03 26.28
CA GLY A 427 16.95 5.85 26.40
C GLY A 427 16.71 5.09 25.11
N LEU A 428 17.46 5.40 24.05
CA LEU A 428 17.31 4.80 22.74
C LEU A 428 17.93 3.40 22.70
N THR A 429 19.07 3.19 23.36
CA THR A 429 19.72 1.87 23.47
C THR A 429 19.98 1.42 24.91
N ASN A 430 19.70 2.28 25.89
CA ASN A 430 19.69 2.04 27.33
C ASN A 430 18.27 2.32 27.90
N GLY A 431 18.01 2.03 29.18
CA GLY A 431 16.72 2.32 29.82
C GLY A 431 15.84 1.10 30.14
N TRP A 432 16.40 -0.11 30.10
CA TRP A 432 15.74 -1.30 30.64
C TRP A 432 15.94 -1.39 32.15
N ASN A 433 14.90 -1.89 32.82
CA ASN A 433 14.81 -2.04 34.27
C ASN A 433 14.23 -3.42 34.59
N HIS A 434 14.72 -4.05 35.65
CA HIS A 434 14.06 -5.23 36.20
C HIS A 434 12.70 -4.84 36.79
N ALA A 435 11.67 -5.64 36.53
CA ALA A 435 10.40 -5.50 37.23
C ALA A 435 10.51 -6.07 38.65
N LYS A 436 9.48 -5.83 39.47
CA LYS A 436 9.35 -6.47 40.79
C LYS A 436 9.21 -8.00 40.68
N ASP A 437 8.55 -8.46 39.62
CA ASP A 437 8.47 -9.87 39.25
C ASP A 437 9.75 -10.23 38.46
N PRO A 438 10.58 -11.17 38.94
CA PRO A 438 11.88 -11.48 38.33
C PRO A 438 11.78 -12.12 36.94
N GLU A 439 10.57 -12.49 36.50
CA GLU A 439 10.34 -13.03 35.16
C GLU A 439 10.23 -11.95 34.07
N TRP A 440 10.27 -10.66 34.45
CA TRP A 440 10.01 -9.55 33.54
C TRP A 440 11.01 -8.40 33.68
N ASP A 441 11.35 -7.84 32.53
CA ASP A 441 12.02 -6.56 32.40
C ASP A 441 11.10 -5.57 31.69
N TRP A 442 11.24 -4.29 32.01
CA TRP A 442 10.47 -3.22 31.40
C TRP A 442 11.37 -2.06 31.00
N ARG A 443 10.97 -1.34 29.96
CA ARG A 443 11.74 -0.22 29.42
C ARG A 443 11.13 1.09 29.88
N GLY A 444 11.93 1.96 30.49
CA GLY A 444 11.57 3.35 30.79
C GLY A 444 11.65 4.23 29.57
N THR A 445 12.02 5.49 29.76
CA THR A 445 12.34 6.47 28.72
C THR A 445 11.17 6.74 27.77
N THR A 446 9.97 6.68 28.34
CA THR A 446 8.69 6.90 27.70
C THR A 446 8.64 8.26 27.02
N SER A 447 8.22 8.27 25.76
CA SER A 447 8.22 9.47 24.92
C SER A 447 6.84 10.14 24.82
N SER A 448 6.83 11.36 24.28
CA SER A 448 5.63 12.18 24.12
C SER A 448 4.61 11.53 23.17
N ASP A 449 5.06 10.89 22.10
CA ASP A 449 4.25 10.08 21.16
C ASP A 449 3.50 8.95 21.88
N GLN A 450 4.16 8.22 22.76
CA GLN A 450 3.54 7.18 23.59
C GLN A 450 2.55 7.77 24.60
N THR A 451 2.80 8.98 25.09
CA THR A 451 1.88 9.68 25.99
C THR A 451 0.61 10.09 25.24
N VAL A 452 0.74 10.57 23.99
CA VAL A 452 -0.39 10.79 23.09
C VAL A 452 -1.15 9.49 22.86
N GLY A 453 -0.44 8.40 22.57
CA GLY A 453 -1.02 7.06 22.41
C GLY A 453 -1.86 6.63 23.61
N GLN A 454 -1.32 6.74 24.83
CA GLN A 454 -2.05 6.46 26.07
C GLN A 454 -3.31 7.33 26.19
N ILE A 455 -3.17 8.65 26.06
CA ILE A 455 -4.31 9.55 26.23
C ILE A 455 -5.38 9.29 25.16
N PHE A 456 -5.00 9.04 23.90
CA PHE A 456 -5.94 8.71 22.83
C PHE A 456 -6.76 7.46 23.15
N THR A 457 -6.08 6.35 23.49
CA THR A 457 -6.75 5.09 23.88
C THR A 457 -7.62 5.26 25.11
N LEU A 458 -7.06 5.79 26.21
CA LEU A 458 -7.78 5.87 27.48
C LEU A 458 -9.00 6.79 27.38
N THR A 459 -8.89 7.88 26.62
CA THR A 459 -10.00 8.79 26.33
C THR A 459 -11.13 8.06 25.63
N LEU A 460 -10.83 7.34 24.56
CA LEU A 460 -11.84 6.61 23.79
C LEU A 460 -12.45 5.44 24.57
N MET A 461 -11.64 4.74 25.37
CA MET A 461 -12.14 3.71 26.28
C MET A 461 -13.08 4.31 27.33
N ALA A 462 -12.75 5.46 27.91
CA ALA A 462 -13.61 6.15 28.88
C ALA A 462 -14.90 6.73 28.25
N GLU A 463 -14.81 7.18 27.00
CA GLU A 463 -15.93 7.73 26.23
C GLU A 463 -16.92 6.62 25.83
N LEU A 464 -16.40 5.52 25.29
CA LEU A 464 -17.18 4.54 24.56
C LEU A 464 -17.49 3.27 25.35
N MET A 465 -16.70 2.92 26.37
CA MET A 465 -16.97 1.74 27.20
C MET A 465 -17.80 2.11 28.44
N ASP A 466 -18.30 1.09 29.11
CA ASP A 466 -19.14 1.22 30.32
C ASP A 466 -18.54 0.43 31.50
N GLY A 467 -19.10 0.63 32.69
CA GLY A 467 -18.79 -0.16 33.88
C GLY A 467 -17.33 -0.07 34.32
N ASP A 468 -16.74 -1.23 34.65
CA ASP A 468 -15.38 -1.33 35.17
C ASP A 468 -14.33 -0.80 34.17
N VAL A 469 -14.44 -1.15 32.89
CA VAL A 469 -13.49 -0.73 31.85
C VAL A 469 -13.37 0.78 31.77
N LYS A 470 -14.51 1.48 31.75
CA LYS A 470 -14.56 2.95 31.80
C LYS A 470 -13.87 3.49 33.05
N LYS A 471 -14.17 2.92 34.22
CA LYS A 471 -13.58 3.35 35.50
C LYS A 471 -12.06 3.20 35.51
N ARG A 472 -11.53 2.08 35.01
CA ARG A 472 -10.07 1.84 34.92
C ARG A 472 -9.40 2.84 33.98
N ALA A 473 -9.98 3.08 32.80
CA ALA A 473 -9.46 4.07 31.86
C ALA A 473 -9.38 5.48 32.47
N ILE A 474 -10.45 5.93 33.14
CA ILE A 474 -10.48 7.23 33.84
C ILE A 474 -9.42 7.29 34.95
N THR A 475 -9.25 6.20 35.70
CA THR A 475 -8.23 6.12 36.76
C THR A 475 -6.82 6.28 36.22
N LEU A 476 -6.50 5.67 35.06
CA LEU A 476 -5.19 5.80 34.45
C LEU A 476 -4.94 7.19 33.87
N ILE A 477 -5.95 7.83 33.26
CA ILE A 477 -5.85 9.25 32.84
C ILE A 477 -5.52 10.14 34.05
N ASP A 478 -6.26 9.94 35.15
CA ASP A 478 -6.08 10.70 36.39
C ASP A 478 -4.69 10.52 37.00
N GLN A 479 -4.20 9.29 37.06
CA GLN A 479 -2.86 8.97 37.57
C GLN A 479 -1.76 9.59 36.71
N LEU A 480 -1.83 9.43 35.39
CA LEU A 480 -0.87 10.00 34.45
C LEU A 480 -0.81 11.53 34.54
N MET A 481 -1.97 12.20 34.48
CA MET A 481 -2.00 13.66 34.52
C MET A 481 -1.65 14.23 35.88
N THR A 482 -1.99 13.53 36.96
CA THR A 482 -1.52 13.90 38.30
C THR A 482 0.00 13.78 38.40
N ASN A 483 0.61 12.74 37.82
CA ASN A 483 2.07 12.59 37.79
C ASN A 483 2.73 13.75 37.03
N ILE A 484 2.28 14.04 35.81
CA ILE A 484 2.83 15.14 34.98
C ILE A 484 2.72 16.49 35.69
N ILE A 485 1.58 16.81 36.32
CA ILE A 485 1.41 18.07 37.07
C ILE A 485 2.35 18.14 38.28
N LYS A 486 2.47 17.05 39.05
CA LYS A 486 3.34 17.01 40.25
C LYS A 486 4.81 17.19 39.90
N ASN A 487 5.19 16.77 38.71
CA ASN A 487 6.55 16.82 38.20
C ASN A 487 6.78 18.04 37.28
N ASP A 488 6.07 19.14 37.51
CA ASP A 488 6.23 20.39 36.77
C ASP A 488 6.23 20.22 35.24
N TRP A 489 5.25 19.47 34.75
CA TRP A 489 5.03 19.19 33.32
C TRP A 489 6.06 18.29 32.66
N TYR A 490 6.76 17.47 33.44
CA TYR A 490 7.68 16.45 32.96
C TYR A 490 7.18 15.04 33.29
N LEU A 491 7.45 14.08 32.41
CA LEU A 491 7.50 12.67 32.80
C LEU A 491 8.88 12.37 33.39
N ILE A 492 8.90 11.99 34.66
CA ILE A 492 10.12 11.66 35.41
C ILE A 492 10.32 10.15 35.39
N ASP A 493 11.51 9.72 34.98
CA ASP A 493 11.89 8.33 34.85
C ASP A 493 12.44 7.75 36.17
N VAL A 494 12.81 6.47 36.16
CA VAL A 494 13.36 5.73 37.31
C VAL A 494 14.60 6.36 37.94
N ASP A 495 15.37 7.14 37.17
CA ASP A 495 16.57 7.82 37.62
C ASP A 495 16.28 9.19 38.28
N GLY A 496 15.01 9.57 38.37
CA GLY A 496 14.56 10.83 38.93
C GLY A 496 14.70 12.03 37.99
N LYS A 497 15.02 11.81 36.70
CA LYS A 497 15.16 12.88 35.70
C LYS A 497 14.01 12.86 34.67
N PRO A 498 13.74 13.99 33.99
CA PRO A 498 12.83 14.00 32.85
C PRO A 498 13.26 13.02 31.76
N THR A 499 12.30 12.26 31.24
CA THR A 499 12.46 11.51 29.97
C THR A 499 12.89 12.46 28.85
N LEU A 500 13.49 11.92 27.78
CA LEU A 500 14.01 12.75 26.69
C LEU A 500 12.92 13.63 26.06
N TRP A 501 11.75 13.04 25.80
CA TRP A 501 10.68 13.63 25.02
C TRP A 501 9.42 14.01 25.83
N GLY A 502 9.18 13.40 26.99
CA GLY A 502 8.02 13.70 27.83
C GLY A 502 8.15 15.03 28.59
N LYS A 503 8.18 16.14 27.84
CA LYS A 503 8.44 17.50 28.35
C LYS A 503 7.41 18.50 27.83
N TRP A 504 6.59 19.04 28.74
CA TRP A 504 5.58 20.07 28.45
C TRP A 504 5.73 21.31 29.34
N ASN A 505 6.90 21.49 29.94
CA ASN A 505 7.17 22.62 30.82
C ASN A 505 7.30 23.93 30.04
N PRO A 506 6.76 25.05 30.54
CA PRO A 506 6.86 26.35 29.89
C PRO A 506 8.28 26.77 29.51
N SER A 507 9.29 26.50 30.35
CA SER A 507 10.68 26.87 30.07
C SER A 507 11.26 26.08 28.89
N TYR A 508 10.89 24.81 28.75
CA TYR A 508 11.29 23.98 27.60
C TYR A 508 10.53 24.43 26.33
N VAL A 509 9.20 24.42 26.39
CA VAL A 509 8.33 24.68 25.22
C VAL A 509 8.52 26.09 24.66
N ASN A 510 8.58 27.11 25.52
CA ASN A 510 8.77 28.49 25.07
C ASN A 510 10.24 28.88 24.91
N GLY A 511 11.18 27.99 25.25
CA GLY A 511 12.60 28.15 24.93
C GLY A 511 12.88 28.08 23.43
N PHE A 512 12.01 27.41 22.67
CA PHE A 512 12.10 27.36 21.23
C PHE A 512 11.49 28.58 20.53
N ALA A 513 12.05 28.92 19.38
CA ALA A 513 11.46 29.93 18.49
C ALA A 513 10.05 29.51 18.03
N PRO A 514 9.13 30.46 17.78
CA PRO A 514 7.74 30.17 17.42
C PRO A 514 7.53 29.26 16.20
N ASN A 515 8.51 29.19 15.30
CA ASN A 515 8.47 28.39 14.08
C ASN A 515 9.00 26.95 14.24
N VAL A 516 9.56 26.60 15.40
CA VAL A 516 9.98 25.23 15.69
C VAL A 516 8.76 24.41 16.11
N GLY A 517 8.52 23.29 15.40
CA GLY A 517 7.32 22.44 15.55
C GLY A 517 7.01 22.03 16.99
N ASP A 518 8.05 21.65 17.75
CA ASP A 518 7.97 21.27 19.18
C ASP A 518 7.16 22.25 20.04
N ARG A 519 7.22 23.54 19.74
CA ARG A 519 6.51 24.55 20.53
C ARG A 519 4.99 24.42 20.36
N LYS A 520 4.52 24.25 19.13
CA LYS A 520 3.09 24.10 18.81
C LYS A 520 2.58 22.72 19.27
N ILE A 521 3.34 21.64 19.04
CA ILE A 521 2.89 20.28 19.33
C ILE A 521 2.79 20.01 20.81
N ASN A 522 3.80 20.39 21.59
CA ASN A 522 3.78 20.18 23.03
C ASN A 522 2.68 21.01 23.70
N SER A 523 2.46 22.24 23.25
CA SER A 523 1.34 23.07 23.71
C SER A 523 -0.02 22.43 23.37
N SER A 524 -0.16 21.88 22.16
CA SER A 524 -1.41 21.23 21.72
C SER A 524 -1.71 19.97 22.53
N ASN A 525 -0.71 19.11 22.70
CA ASN A 525 -0.82 17.84 23.40
C ASN A 525 -1.22 18.03 24.86
N ILE A 526 -0.49 18.86 25.63
CA ILE A 526 -0.78 18.99 27.06
C ILE A 526 -2.16 19.60 27.33
N ILE A 527 -2.62 20.54 26.49
CA ILE A 527 -3.98 21.10 26.59
C ILE A 527 -5.02 20.02 26.27
N ALA A 528 -4.80 19.20 25.24
CA ALA A 528 -5.67 18.08 24.93
C ALA A 528 -5.77 17.09 26.12
N PHE A 529 -4.63 16.77 26.74
CA PHE A 529 -4.56 15.83 27.86
C PHE A 529 -5.32 16.35 29.09
N LEU A 530 -5.13 17.64 29.43
CA LEU A 530 -5.82 18.28 30.55
C LEU A 530 -7.33 18.39 30.31
N GLN A 531 -7.77 18.63 29.08
CA GLN A 531 -9.19 18.62 28.74
C GLN A 531 -9.83 17.25 28.90
N ALA A 532 -9.17 16.19 28.43
CA ALA A 532 -9.63 14.82 28.63
C ALA A 532 -9.73 14.48 30.14
N ALA A 533 -8.67 14.77 30.90
CA ALA A 533 -8.64 14.52 32.34
C ALA A 533 -9.75 15.27 33.07
N TYR A 534 -9.95 16.56 32.79
CA TYR A 534 -11.05 17.33 33.39
C TYR A 534 -12.43 16.76 33.00
N HIS A 535 -12.63 16.42 31.73
CA HIS A 535 -13.92 15.92 31.24
C HIS A 535 -14.38 14.68 32.00
N PHE A 536 -13.48 13.72 32.22
CA PHE A 536 -13.82 12.46 32.84
C PHE A 536 -13.74 12.45 34.37
N THR A 537 -12.77 13.16 34.97
CA THR A 537 -12.57 13.15 36.42
C THR A 537 -13.34 14.25 37.15
N ARG A 538 -13.68 15.34 36.45
CA ARG A 538 -14.23 16.59 36.99
C ARG A 538 -13.37 17.28 38.05
N LYS A 539 -12.09 16.89 38.20
CA LYS A 539 -11.17 17.53 39.15
C LYS A 539 -10.79 18.94 38.68
N PRO A 540 -11.07 20.01 39.46
CA PRO A 540 -10.85 21.40 39.04
C PRO A 540 -9.41 21.71 38.61
N ILE A 541 -8.43 21.09 39.27
CA ILE A 541 -6.99 21.29 39.00
C ILE A 541 -6.62 21.17 37.52
N TYR A 542 -7.23 20.25 36.77
CA TYR A 542 -6.90 20.06 35.36
C TYR A 542 -7.35 21.24 34.50
N LYS A 543 -8.54 21.78 34.75
CA LYS A 543 -9.06 22.95 34.04
C LYS A 543 -8.29 24.21 34.45
N GLU A 544 -8.03 24.38 35.74
CA GLU A 544 -7.24 25.51 36.27
C GLU A 544 -5.85 25.56 35.65
N LYS A 545 -5.14 24.43 35.64
CA LYS A 545 -3.79 24.37 35.06
C LYS A 545 -3.78 24.52 33.54
N ALA A 546 -4.81 24.05 32.83
CA ALA A 546 -4.92 24.30 31.40
C ALA A 546 -5.08 25.80 31.09
N TYR A 547 -5.91 26.52 31.84
CA TYR A 547 -6.01 27.98 31.70
C TYR A 547 -4.74 28.71 32.14
N GLU A 548 -4.04 28.22 33.16
CA GLU A 548 -2.72 28.75 33.52
C GLU A 548 -1.74 28.66 32.34
N LEU A 549 -1.58 27.48 31.75
CA LEU A 549 -0.71 27.28 30.58
C LEU A 549 -1.14 28.14 29.37
N MET A 550 -2.44 28.17 29.07
CA MET A 550 -2.97 28.96 27.95
C MET A 550 -2.75 30.47 28.14
N ASN A 551 -3.10 31.01 29.31
CA ASN A 551 -3.16 32.46 29.52
C ASN A 551 -1.84 33.05 30.00
N LYS A 552 -1.13 32.37 30.90
CA LYS A 552 0.12 32.87 31.50
C LYS A 552 1.35 32.48 30.68
N HIS A 553 1.33 31.30 30.07
CA HIS A 553 2.47 30.75 29.33
C HIS A 553 2.27 30.76 27.80
N GLY A 554 1.15 31.31 27.31
CA GLY A 554 0.92 31.50 25.88
C GLY A 554 0.62 30.22 25.10
N TYR A 555 0.23 29.13 25.75
CA TYR A 555 0.04 27.85 25.05
C TYR A 555 -1.11 27.89 24.05
N LEU A 556 -2.13 28.74 24.28
CA LEU A 556 -3.20 28.95 23.30
C LEU A 556 -2.68 29.66 22.04
N GLU A 557 -1.72 30.57 22.17
CA GLU A 557 -1.08 31.19 21.00
C GLU A 557 -0.21 30.18 20.26
N ASN A 558 0.61 29.42 21.00
CA ASN A 558 1.47 28.39 20.42
C ASN A 558 0.66 27.36 19.62
N LEU A 559 -0.42 26.81 20.19
CA LEU A 559 -1.24 25.79 19.51
C LEU A 559 -2.00 26.35 18.30
N MET A 560 -2.35 27.64 18.30
CA MET A 560 -3.06 28.31 17.21
C MET A 560 -2.14 28.82 16.09
N ARG A 561 -0.82 28.67 16.23
CA ARG A 561 0.17 29.05 15.21
C ARG A 561 -0.13 28.34 13.88
N PRO A 562 -0.17 29.02 12.72
CA PRO A 562 -0.38 28.37 11.43
C PRO A 562 0.73 27.37 11.10
N MET A 563 0.37 26.24 10.49
CA MET A 563 1.33 25.23 10.02
C MET A 563 2.29 25.78 8.97
N SER A 564 1.87 26.79 8.19
CA SER A 564 2.73 27.49 7.23
C SER A 564 3.88 28.26 7.87
N GLU A 565 3.82 28.53 9.17
CA GLU A 565 4.92 29.16 9.93
C GLU A 565 5.88 28.13 10.53
N ILE A 566 5.57 26.82 10.49
CA ILE A 566 6.47 25.77 10.98
C ILE A 566 7.58 25.54 9.96
N GLY A 567 8.84 25.61 10.42
CA GLY A 567 10.00 25.57 9.53
C GLY A 567 11.32 25.48 10.28
N LYS A 568 12.42 25.65 9.53
CA LYS A 568 13.79 25.61 10.07
C LYS A 568 13.99 26.65 11.17
N ALA A 569 14.65 26.26 12.26
CA ALA A 569 15.01 27.16 13.34
C ALA A 569 15.79 28.38 12.81
N PRO A 570 15.60 29.58 13.39
CA PRO A 570 16.32 30.78 12.98
C PRO A 570 17.84 30.62 13.05
N ALA A 571 18.57 31.38 12.23
CA ALA A 571 20.03 31.43 12.29
C ALA A 571 20.50 31.82 13.71
N GLY A 572 21.46 31.07 14.24
CA GLY A 572 21.96 31.26 15.61
C GLY A 572 21.19 30.51 16.70
N SER A 573 20.16 29.73 16.36
CA SER A 573 19.54 28.79 17.30
C SER A 573 20.55 27.73 17.79
N ASP A 574 20.28 27.15 18.96
CA ASP A 574 21.09 26.04 19.47
C ASP A 574 20.92 24.78 18.62
N ASP A 575 21.80 23.80 18.83
CA ASP A 575 21.80 22.57 18.04
C ASP A 575 20.57 21.70 18.30
N TRP A 576 19.93 21.85 19.47
CA TRP A 576 18.70 21.14 19.80
C TRP A 576 17.55 21.64 18.93
N ALA A 577 17.34 22.95 18.84
CA ALA A 577 16.34 23.56 17.98
C ALA A 577 16.58 23.27 16.49
N LYS A 578 17.85 23.22 16.05
CA LYS A 578 18.19 22.83 14.67
C LYS A 578 17.80 21.38 14.39
N MET A 579 18.16 20.45 15.28
CA MET A 579 17.81 19.03 15.16
C MET A 579 16.28 18.83 15.05
N LEU A 580 15.51 19.55 15.87
CA LEU A 580 14.04 19.48 15.86
C LEU A 580 13.38 20.13 14.62
N SER A 581 14.17 20.78 13.76
CA SER A 581 13.67 21.53 12.60
C SER A 581 14.51 21.33 11.35
N GLU A 582 15.17 20.16 11.20
CA GLU A 582 15.92 19.82 9.99
C GLU A 582 15.00 19.66 8.78
N GLY A 583 13.79 19.13 9.01
CA GLY A 583 12.72 18.97 8.04
C GLY A 583 11.38 18.76 8.75
N TRP A 584 10.32 18.58 7.96
CA TRP A 584 9.01 18.25 8.46
C TRP A 584 9.02 16.87 9.13
N ASN A 585 8.65 16.82 10.40
CA ASN A 585 8.63 15.58 11.16
C ASN A 585 7.24 14.94 11.07
N HIS A 586 7.08 13.93 10.22
CA HIS A 586 5.81 13.23 10.04
C HIS A 586 5.34 12.47 11.30
N SER A 587 6.22 12.20 12.26
CA SER A 587 5.80 11.65 13.56
C SER A 587 5.06 12.68 14.41
N ASP A 588 5.33 13.98 14.22
CA ASP A 588 4.59 15.04 14.89
C ASP A 588 3.14 15.09 14.39
N ASP A 589 2.92 14.88 13.09
CA ASP A 589 1.58 14.84 12.48
C ASP A 589 0.71 13.78 13.18
N GLU A 590 1.25 12.57 13.33
CA GLU A 590 0.57 11.48 14.03
C GLU A 590 0.18 11.85 15.46
N MET A 591 1.09 12.46 16.19
CA MET A 591 0.83 12.94 17.54
C MET A 591 -0.28 14.00 17.57
N TYR A 592 -0.24 15.00 16.67
CA TYR A 592 -1.29 16.01 16.57
C TYR A 592 -2.65 15.39 16.31
N PHE A 593 -2.78 14.58 15.26
CA PHE A 593 -4.07 14.07 14.82
C PHE A 593 -4.71 13.11 15.83
N LEU A 594 -3.93 12.31 16.54
CA LEU A 594 -4.43 11.49 17.65
C LEU A 594 -4.87 12.37 18.83
N ALA A 595 -4.09 13.40 19.18
CA ALA A 595 -4.42 14.32 20.27
C ALA A 595 -5.60 15.27 19.94
N TYR A 596 -5.91 15.48 18.66
CA TYR A 596 -7.04 16.31 18.25
C TYR A 596 -8.39 15.77 18.67
N TRP A 597 -8.52 14.45 18.88
CA TRP A 597 -9.74 13.85 19.41
C TRP A 597 -10.13 14.44 20.77
N PRO A 598 -9.29 14.33 21.83
CA PRO A 598 -9.59 14.98 23.10
C PRO A 598 -9.52 16.51 23.06
N LEU A 599 -8.69 17.12 22.21
CA LEU A 599 -8.60 18.59 22.09
C LEU A 599 -9.93 19.20 21.62
N TYR A 600 -10.52 18.65 20.55
CA TYR A 600 -11.74 19.23 19.97
C TYR A 600 -13.00 18.85 20.74
N ARG A 601 -13.17 17.57 21.09
CA ARG A 601 -14.43 17.07 21.68
C ARG A 601 -14.68 17.62 23.08
N TYR A 602 -13.61 17.82 23.85
CA TYR A 602 -13.67 18.22 25.26
C TYR A 602 -13.22 19.66 25.52
N ALA A 603 -13.23 20.50 24.47
CA ALA A 603 -13.00 21.93 24.58
C ALA A 603 -13.82 22.55 25.72
N PHE A 604 -13.17 23.34 26.59
CA PHE A 604 -13.84 23.87 27.79
C PHE A 604 -14.98 24.84 27.47
N THR A 605 -14.91 25.52 26.32
CA THR A 605 -15.92 26.47 25.86
C THR A 605 -16.18 26.31 24.35
N PRO A 606 -17.35 26.75 23.86
CA PRO A 606 -17.63 26.78 22.42
C PRO A 606 -16.60 27.58 21.61
N GLU A 607 -16.07 28.67 22.17
CA GLU A 607 -15.08 29.53 21.50
C GLU A 607 -13.73 28.82 21.35
N LEU A 608 -13.28 28.09 22.38
CA LEU A 608 -12.09 27.25 22.27
C LEU A 608 -12.30 26.12 21.27
N LYS A 609 -13.49 25.52 21.25
CA LYS A 609 -13.85 24.48 20.28
C LYS A 609 -13.75 24.96 18.83
N GLU A 610 -14.23 26.17 18.57
CA GLU A 610 -14.09 26.84 17.27
C GLU A 610 -12.61 27.02 16.90
N LYS A 611 -11.82 27.61 17.80
CA LYS A 611 -10.38 27.80 17.60
C LYS A 611 -9.66 26.48 17.28
N TYR A 612 -9.92 25.42 18.05
CA TYR A 612 -9.28 24.14 17.81
C TYR A 612 -9.68 23.52 16.47
N ARG A 613 -10.94 23.64 16.05
CA ARG A 613 -11.32 23.19 14.70
C ARG A 613 -10.60 23.96 13.60
N GLU A 614 -10.40 25.26 13.76
CA GLU A 614 -9.62 26.05 12.79
C GLU A 614 -8.16 25.59 12.74
N ALA A 615 -7.52 25.31 13.90
CA ALA A 615 -6.17 24.75 13.94
C ALA A 615 -6.08 23.35 13.33
N ILE A 616 -7.08 22.49 13.54
CA ILE A 616 -7.16 21.16 12.93
C ILE A 616 -7.35 21.27 11.43
N ARG A 617 -8.19 22.21 10.95
CA ARG A 617 -8.38 22.45 9.52
C ARG A 617 -7.09 22.92 8.86
N ASP A 618 -6.39 23.87 9.47
CA ASP A 618 -5.10 24.40 8.98
C ASP A 618 -4.06 23.28 8.85
N HIS A 619 -3.96 22.42 9.87
CA HIS A 619 -3.07 21.26 9.81
C HIS A 619 -3.49 20.24 8.76
N TRP A 620 -4.77 19.85 8.72
CA TRP A 620 -5.30 19.00 7.67
C TRP A 620 -4.98 19.56 6.28
N GLN A 621 -5.13 20.88 6.05
CA GLN A 621 -4.80 21.53 4.79
C GLN A 621 -3.32 21.37 4.39
N ALA A 622 -2.39 21.44 5.35
CA ALA A 622 -0.97 21.19 5.10
C ALA A 622 -0.68 19.73 4.70
N GLU A 623 -1.44 18.77 5.26
CA GLU A 623 -1.28 17.33 5.02
C GLU A 623 -2.02 16.79 3.79
N ARG A 624 -2.97 17.54 3.21
CA ARG A 624 -3.77 17.10 2.03
C ARG A 624 -2.94 16.50 0.88
N PRO A 625 -1.74 17.00 0.54
CA PRO A 625 -0.94 16.42 -0.55
C PRO A 625 -0.63 14.93 -0.39
N GLU A 626 -0.56 14.41 0.85
CA GLU A 626 -0.25 13.00 1.13
C GLU A 626 -1.44 12.06 0.97
N LYS A 627 -2.65 12.62 0.89
CA LYS A 627 -3.92 11.87 0.77
C LYS A 627 -4.09 10.81 1.86
N ASP A 628 -3.61 11.09 3.07
CA ASP A 628 -3.68 10.15 4.17
C ASP A 628 -5.13 9.97 4.67
N GLY A 629 -5.58 8.71 4.70
CA GLY A 629 -6.96 8.40 5.08
C GLY A 629 -7.28 8.72 6.54
N LEU A 630 -6.31 8.61 7.45
CA LEU A 630 -6.53 8.88 8.88
C LEU A 630 -6.64 10.39 9.15
N TRP A 631 -5.78 11.21 8.54
CA TRP A 631 -5.81 12.68 8.71
C TRP A 631 -7.13 13.28 8.23
N ASN A 632 -7.63 12.79 7.09
CA ASN A 632 -8.93 13.17 6.55
C ASN A 632 -10.08 12.87 7.52
N LEU A 633 -10.04 11.70 8.17
CA LEU A 633 -11.06 11.29 9.14
C LEU A 633 -10.94 12.04 10.46
N CYS A 634 -9.73 12.36 10.91
CA CYS A 634 -9.51 13.20 12.08
C CYS A 634 -10.07 14.62 11.87
N TYR A 635 -9.97 15.18 10.66
CA TYR A 635 -10.68 16.43 10.35
C TYR A 635 -12.20 16.24 10.29
N ALA A 636 -12.69 15.15 9.68
CA ALA A 636 -14.12 14.82 9.63
C ALA A 636 -14.76 14.72 11.03
N MET A 637 -14.01 14.20 12.02
CA MET A 637 -14.44 14.13 13.44
C MET A 637 -14.81 15.49 14.04
N THR A 638 -14.32 16.60 13.46
CA THR A 638 -14.72 17.95 13.89
C THR A 638 -16.16 18.34 13.50
N GLY A 639 -16.84 17.50 12.73
CA GLY A 639 -18.14 17.80 12.12
C GLY A 639 -18.01 18.53 10.78
N ALA A 640 -16.82 18.50 10.16
CA ALA A 640 -16.57 19.05 8.84
C ALA A 640 -17.50 18.39 7.81
N LYS A 641 -18.25 19.20 7.07
CA LYS A 641 -19.19 18.70 6.05
C LYS A 641 -18.49 18.32 4.74
N ALA A 642 -17.39 18.98 4.42
CA ALA A 642 -16.56 18.71 3.26
C ALA A 642 -15.13 18.40 3.72
N PHE A 643 -14.64 17.24 3.31
CA PHE A 643 -13.28 16.74 3.53
C PHE A 643 -12.96 15.75 2.39
N ASP A 644 -11.71 15.31 2.32
CA ASP A 644 -11.19 14.47 1.22
C ASP A 644 -11.59 12.99 1.39
N LEU A 645 -12.91 12.72 1.39
CA LEU A 645 -13.47 11.37 1.43
C LEU A 645 -13.07 10.52 0.20
N PRO A 646 -13.08 11.04 -1.05
CA PRO A 646 -12.60 10.28 -2.21
C PRO A 646 -11.14 9.81 -2.06
N GLU A 647 -10.27 10.67 -1.52
CA GLU A 647 -8.87 10.38 -1.26
C GLU A 647 -8.72 9.35 -0.13
N THR A 648 -9.55 9.42 0.91
CA THR A 648 -9.63 8.40 1.96
C THR A 648 -9.99 7.02 1.40
N VAL A 649 -10.98 6.97 0.50
CA VAL A 649 -11.39 5.71 -0.15
C VAL A 649 -10.31 5.22 -1.11
N TRP A 650 -9.68 6.11 -1.86
CA TRP A 650 -8.54 5.80 -2.72
C TRP A 650 -7.39 5.19 -1.92
N TYR A 651 -6.99 5.83 -0.81
CA TYR A 651 -5.96 5.33 0.10
C TYR A 651 -6.24 3.90 0.58
N LEU A 652 -7.48 3.64 1.03
CA LEU A 652 -7.88 2.30 1.49
C LEU A 652 -7.96 1.28 0.34
N LYS A 653 -8.34 1.69 -0.88
CA LYS A 653 -8.40 0.77 -2.02
C LYS A 653 -7.00 0.38 -2.51
N GLU A 654 -6.10 1.34 -2.65
CA GLU A 654 -4.75 1.13 -3.17
C GLU A 654 -3.79 0.56 -2.11
N PHE A 655 -4.18 0.45 -0.83
CA PHE A 655 -3.31 -0.14 0.21
C PHE A 655 -2.95 -1.61 -0.11
N PRO A 656 -1.67 -2.03 -0.20
CA PRO A 656 -1.33 -3.36 -0.70
C PRO A 656 -1.66 -4.47 0.30
N LEU A 657 -2.28 -5.58 -0.16
CA LEU A 657 -2.50 -6.76 0.70
C LEU A 657 -1.19 -7.35 1.23
N ASP A 658 -0.11 -7.25 0.45
CA ASP A 658 1.22 -7.69 0.85
C ASP A 658 1.95 -6.60 1.63
N MET A 659 1.99 -6.76 2.95
CA MET A 659 2.62 -5.82 3.89
C MET A 659 4.13 -6.07 4.09
N ILE A 660 4.73 -7.00 3.35
CA ILE A 660 6.19 -7.16 3.36
C ILE A 660 6.85 -5.89 2.84
N GLU A 661 7.90 -5.44 3.52
CA GLU A 661 8.68 -4.26 3.17
C GLU A 661 9.67 -4.57 2.04
N TRP A 662 9.13 -4.81 0.84
CA TRP A 662 9.90 -5.06 -0.37
C TRP A 662 10.72 -3.83 -0.79
N PRO A 663 11.91 -4.04 -1.39
CA PRO A 663 12.64 -2.97 -2.07
C PRO A 663 11.80 -2.38 -3.20
N ILE A 664 11.70 -1.05 -3.22
CA ILE A 664 10.90 -0.30 -4.20
C ILE A 664 11.75 0.86 -4.73
N MET A 665 11.67 1.11 -6.03
CA MET A 665 12.31 2.24 -6.69
C MET A 665 11.29 2.92 -7.59
N ASN A 666 11.19 4.24 -7.50
CA ASN A 666 10.32 5.07 -8.33
C ASN A 666 11.06 6.27 -8.95
N SER A 667 12.28 6.59 -8.50
CA SER A 667 13.05 7.73 -9.04
C SER A 667 13.37 7.62 -10.54
N HIS A 668 13.33 6.43 -11.12
CA HIS A 668 13.54 6.22 -12.56
C HIS A 668 12.33 6.59 -13.42
N ARG A 669 11.14 6.69 -12.81
CA ARG A 669 9.87 6.88 -13.52
C ARG A 669 9.84 8.13 -14.37
N LYS A 670 9.29 8.01 -15.59
CA LYS A 670 9.14 9.14 -16.52
C LYS A 670 7.72 9.68 -16.58
N ASP A 671 6.79 9.08 -15.82
CA ASP A 671 5.39 9.49 -15.73
C ASP A 671 5.06 10.42 -14.55
N ILE A 672 6.02 10.64 -13.64
CA ILE A 672 5.88 11.51 -12.47
C ILE A 672 6.46 12.92 -12.70
N GLU A 673 5.92 13.92 -12.00
CA GLU A 673 6.42 15.30 -12.00
C GLU A 673 7.14 15.57 -10.66
N LEU A 674 8.45 15.79 -10.72
CA LEU A 674 9.28 16.12 -9.56
C LEU A 674 9.09 17.58 -9.15
N VAL A 675 9.21 17.86 -7.85
CA VAL A 675 9.18 19.22 -7.31
C VAL A 675 10.53 19.59 -6.67
N PRO A 676 10.86 20.90 -6.55
CA PRO A 676 12.08 21.33 -5.86
C PRO A 676 12.11 20.90 -4.39
N GLU A 677 13.32 20.81 -3.83
CA GLU A 677 13.53 20.57 -2.41
C GLU A 677 12.74 21.58 -1.56
N ASN A 678 12.10 21.08 -0.51
CA ASN A 678 11.23 21.85 0.36
C ASN A 678 11.29 21.29 1.78
N PHE A 679 10.85 22.08 2.77
CA PHE A 679 10.89 21.69 4.18
C PHE A 679 10.12 20.39 4.47
N ARG A 680 9.08 20.09 3.69
CA ARG A 680 8.27 18.87 3.80
C ARG A 680 8.98 17.60 3.31
N GLY A 681 10.03 17.74 2.50
CA GLY A 681 10.63 16.60 1.81
C GLY A 681 9.70 15.99 0.74
N GLN A 682 8.73 16.76 0.24
CA GLN A 682 7.88 16.33 -0.86
C GLN A 682 8.70 16.24 -2.16
N THR A 683 8.75 15.08 -2.80
CA THR A 683 9.59 14.84 -4.00
C THR A 683 8.81 14.95 -5.31
N THR A 684 7.51 14.66 -5.29
CA THR A 684 6.61 14.70 -6.45
C THR A 684 5.42 15.61 -6.20
N LYS A 685 4.83 16.11 -7.29
CA LYS A 685 3.62 16.94 -7.23
C LYS A 685 2.39 16.20 -6.72
N GLU A 686 2.30 14.91 -7.04
CA GLU A 686 1.24 14.01 -6.57
C GLU A 686 1.87 12.82 -5.86
N VAL A 687 1.31 12.42 -4.72
CA VAL A 687 1.70 11.21 -3.99
C VAL A 687 1.40 9.98 -4.83
N LEU A 688 2.32 9.00 -4.82
CA LEU A 688 2.12 7.72 -5.47
C LEU A 688 1.11 6.85 -4.70
N PRO A 689 0.40 5.94 -5.39
CA PRO A 689 -0.43 4.93 -4.73
C PRO A 689 0.33 4.15 -3.63
N PRO A 690 -0.31 3.84 -2.48
CA PRO A 690 0.27 3.03 -1.41
C PRO A 690 0.95 1.73 -1.88
N ASP A 691 0.37 1.01 -2.83
CA ASP A 691 0.91 -0.22 -3.41
C ASP A 691 2.10 -0.02 -4.35
N GLU A 692 2.39 1.21 -4.76
CA GLU A 692 3.55 1.58 -5.59
C GLU A 692 4.69 2.25 -4.80
N ARG A 693 4.47 2.61 -3.54
CA ARG A 693 5.45 3.38 -2.72
C ARG A 693 6.09 2.54 -1.60
N PRO A 694 7.29 2.93 -1.13
CA PRO A 694 7.99 2.23 -0.06
C PRO A 694 7.43 2.44 1.36
N GLU A 695 6.81 3.59 1.63
CA GLU A 695 6.32 3.97 2.96
C GLU A 695 4.80 3.77 3.06
N LEU A 696 4.35 2.98 4.03
CA LEU A 696 2.93 2.71 4.26
C LEU A 696 2.40 3.35 5.55
N LYS A 697 3.30 3.71 6.48
CA LYS A 697 2.93 4.24 7.79
C LYS A 697 2.65 5.74 7.75
N HIS A 698 1.73 6.17 8.60
CA HIS A 698 1.34 7.57 8.78
C HIS A 698 2.50 8.47 9.24
N ASN A 699 3.40 7.93 10.08
CA ASN A 699 4.51 8.70 10.65
C ASN A 699 5.76 8.79 9.74
N ARG A 700 5.59 8.56 8.43
CA ARG A 700 6.65 8.53 7.42
C ARG A 700 6.33 9.48 6.29
N ASN A 701 7.36 9.94 5.59
CA ASN A 701 7.19 10.77 4.41
C ASN A 701 6.65 9.93 3.24
N LEU A 702 5.37 10.13 2.92
CA LEU A 702 4.67 9.40 1.86
C LEU A 702 5.14 9.74 0.43
N PHE A 703 5.96 10.79 0.27
CA PHE A 703 6.62 11.15 -0.99
C PHE A 703 8.01 10.52 -1.16
N LYS A 704 8.46 9.65 -0.26
CA LYS A 704 9.70 8.91 -0.49
C LYS A 704 9.53 7.97 -1.69
N LEU A 705 10.40 8.13 -2.69
CA LEU A 705 10.32 7.35 -3.94
C LEU A 705 10.98 5.98 -3.82
N ASP A 706 12.10 5.92 -3.12
CA ASP A 706 13.02 4.78 -3.18
C ASP A 706 13.30 4.21 -1.78
N ARG A 707 13.35 2.88 -1.72
CA ARG A 707 13.82 2.08 -0.59
C ARG A 707 14.63 0.90 -1.14
N PRO A 708 15.94 1.08 -1.39
CA PRO A 708 16.81 -0.04 -1.70
C PRO A 708 17.06 -0.87 -0.43
N GLY A 709 17.50 -2.11 -0.59
CA GLY A 709 18.01 -2.91 0.53
C GLY A 709 17.45 -4.33 0.58
N LYS A 710 17.50 -4.92 1.77
CA LYS A 710 17.07 -6.30 2.02
C LYS A 710 15.64 -6.35 2.54
N VAL A 711 14.94 -7.43 2.22
CA VAL A 711 13.63 -7.78 2.77
C VAL A 711 13.84 -8.40 4.15
N VAL A 712 13.59 -7.62 5.20
CA VAL A 712 13.87 -8.02 6.59
C VAL A 712 12.64 -7.93 7.49
N SER A 713 11.51 -7.49 6.94
CA SER A 713 10.35 -7.12 7.75
C SER A 713 9.02 -7.19 7.02
N GLU A 714 7.97 -7.46 7.79
CA GLU A 714 6.56 -7.25 7.46
C GLU A 714 5.99 -6.16 8.36
N LEU A 715 5.20 -5.23 7.82
CA LEU A 715 4.51 -4.17 8.55
C LEU A 715 3.15 -4.64 9.07
N SER A 716 2.77 -4.16 10.26
CA SER A 716 1.40 -4.30 10.74
C SER A 716 0.46 -3.37 9.96
N ALA A 717 -0.71 -3.88 9.60
CA ALA A 717 -1.80 -3.08 9.05
C ALA A 717 -2.72 -2.51 10.15
N GLY A 718 -2.44 -2.80 11.43
CA GLY A 718 -3.29 -2.43 12.56
C GLY A 718 -3.44 -0.92 12.77
N ASP A 719 -2.34 -0.21 12.66
CA ASP A 719 -2.27 1.25 12.72
C ASP A 719 -2.61 1.88 11.37
N SER A 720 -1.99 1.41 10.28
CA SER A 720 -2.01 2.10 8.99
C SER A 720 -3.29 1.86 8.16
N PHE A 721 -4.01 0.76 8.38
CA PHE A 721 -5.24 0.46 7.63
C PHE A 721 -6.47 0.27 8.52
N LEU A 722 -6.36 -0.55 9.57
CA LEU A 722 -7.52 -0.92 10.37
C LEU A 722 -8.11 0.30 11.10
N LEU A 723 -7.27 1.18 11.65
CA LEU A 723 -7.73 2.41 12.30
C LEU A 723 -8.52 3.32 11.36
N PRO A 724 -7.98 3.78 10.20
CA PRO A 724 -8.75 4.65 9.31
C PRO A 724 -10.02 3.97 8.77
N TYR A 725 -10.00 2.67 8.43
CA TYR A 725 -11.21 1.99 7.98
C TYR A 725 -12.31 1.98 9.04
N TRP A 726 -12.00 1.50 10.25
CA TRP A 726 -13.01 1.38 11.32
C TRP A 726 -13.43 2.74 11.89
N MET A 727 -12.53 3.73 11.91
CA MET A 727 -12.88 5.12 12.23
C MET A 727 -13.83 5.71 11.19
N GLY A 728 -13.60 5.47 9.89
CA GLY A 728 -14.51 5.89 8.82
C GLY A 728 -15.90 5.28 8.94
N ARG A 729 -15.97 3.99 9.32
CA ARG A 729 -17.24 3.31 9.65
C ARG A 729 -17.92 3.93 10.88
N TYR A 730 -17.16 4.24 11.93
CA TYR A 730 -17.67 4.80 13.18
C TYR A 730 -18.20 6.22 13.01
N LEU A 731 -17.52 7.05 12.22
CA LEU A 731 -17.97 8.42 11.90
C LEU A 731 -19.12 8.45 10.88
N GLY A 732 -19.51 7.30 10.31
CA GLY A 732 -20.52 7.22 9.26
C GLY A 732 -20.04 7.74 7.90
N ALA A 733 -18.74 7.97 7.71
CA ALA A 733 -18.14 8.36 6.44
C ALA A 733 -18.07 7.19 5.44
N ILE A 734 -17.96 5.96 5.97
CA ILE A 734 -18.00 4.70 5.21
C ILE A 734 -19.19 3.89 5.72
N SER A 735 -20.01 3.38 4.82
CA SER A 735 -21.15 2.52 5.17
C SER A 735 -20.73 1.06 5.43
N ALA A 736 -21.67 0.25 5.94
CA ALA A 736 -21.52 -1.20 5.95
C ALA A 736 -21.37 -1.75 4.52
N PRO A 737 -20.72 -2.93 4.35
CA PRO A 737 -20.60 -3.55 3.04
C PRO A 737 -21.98 -3.74 2.43
N VAL A 738 -22.12 -3.29 1.19
CA VAL A 738 -23.33 -3.50 0.41
C VAL A 738 -23.14 -4.84 -0.30
N ASN A 739 -23.80 -5.88 0.19
CA ASN A 739 -23.83 -7.18 -0.49
C ASN A 739 -24.36 -6.99 -1.92
N LYS A 740 -23.81 -7.78 -2.86
CA LYS A 740 -24.27 -7.83 -4.25
C LYS A 740 -25.76 -8.14 -4.35
#